data_AF-A0A6G5QQ24-F1
#
_entry.id   AF-A0A6G5QQ24-F1
#
_cell.length_a   1.000
_cell.length_b   1.000
_cell.length_c   1.000
_cell.angle_alpha   90.00
_cell.angle_beta   90.00
_cell.angle_gamma   90.00
#
_symmetry.space_group_name_H-M   'P 1'
#
loop_
_entity.id
_entity.type
_entity.pdbx_description
1 polymer ?
#
loop_
_entity_poly.entity_id
_entity_poly.type
_entity_poly.pdbx_seq_one_letter_code
_entity_poly.pdbx_strand_id
1 'polypeptide(L)'
;MRNTQNLKSAYRHEYKTQTNGFTKLSSVAATAILLAVSNFAADFATINSNIENGTTAQKYYYFTGTQKKINLTKNTVKQNDFSGSVIAALSDENLNKDKDLSGYALNVKNLDFLSVKIKPRILAAGAYSSNVSQNTLNLSDSVNGTNVEARGGHSYKGAAQNNKVNITASKIDAVLGGSSRIAKANSNKVVIKSNGQTASEVRVAHGGRTWFSKNGAHNNEVTVIGSNAFWVYGGESQGGDITSNKVAVMSDGKIKSLSRGVFGGKSVNGTKGNVNQNEVTIIGSDVEPSFEEDSGVYGGRASYGNANLNKVAVMSDGKNRSIVQANIYGGRSVGRSSFGAAPSEVNQNEVTLIGSEAAEIYGGETGGGNANLNKVALRSDGANKSQAGIVYGGKSLTNSADKNEVGIFNSAVRKDVYGGHTGYGTGNADANKITLSDANIGGSVYGGYNEGFTGSAINNIINLKNSVRVGGDIVGGKAESQMHISGNTLNVYSNDITAGNVKNFETYNFYLPQDTKAGSDIISLSSNEDTDLKGAKFKVTIDGRAPKLNINETVNLIKKTGASGKILADDEIKYETASGTLNDYKFEIKKTGDTTLSATLKEKSPGSKGKRLLKSAAAPTNLNGKMNDVASDAIGSVEVDLNRLENANLFAMKDSYARLAYADKLDFRSDAGAPDLGIGERERLIMSFAGINGFKANYDKSDTDLKGFAVAAGLATKIDEKVFGLFAEHGYAKFDNHNFDGKVKNYGGGVFARFNLQNDFYVDTLLRVGKTKSEFSGYDTQATYYGANLGVGKKLNLGDFSMDNCVSYAFFYTGSDETDIGGRIIKFDDTKTNITKIYSKLIYNG
;
A
#
# COMPACT_ATOMS: atom_id res chain seq x y z
N MET A 1 21.49 38.36 25.51
CA MET A 1 22.56 39.16 24.87
C MET A 1 23.87 38.96 25.64
N ARG A 2 25.02 39.19 25.00
CA ARG A 2 26.40 39.29 25.57
C ARG A 2 26.95 38.07 26.33
N ASN A 3 27.93 37.42 25.68
CA ASN A 3 28.95 36.57 26.31
C ASN A 3 29.94 37.41 27.14
N THR A 4 30.66 36.76 28.06
CA THR A 4 32.14 36.81 28.10
C THR A 4 32.73 35.54 28.74
N GLN A 5 34.05 35.37 28.71
CA GLN A 5 34.76 34.08 28.85
C GLN A 5 35.58 33.94 30.15
N ASN A 6 35.55 32.74 30.73
CA ASN A 6 36.71 31.90 31.13
C ASN A 6 38.01 32.58 31.64
N LEU A 7 38.43 32.30 32.90
CA LEU A 7 39.49 31.32 33.25
C LEU A 7 40.07 31.39 34.70
N LYS A 8 40.65 30.25 35.12
CA LYS A 8 41.80 30.03 36.06
C LYS A 8 41.64 30.10 37.60
N SER A 9 41.62 28.89 38.19
CA SER A 9 42.74 28.27 38.95
C SER A 9 43.10 28.72 40.39
N ALA A 10 42.86 27.80 41.34
CA ALA A 10 43.65 27.59 42.56
C ALA A 10 43.79 26.06 42.84
N TYR A 11 44.52 25.62 43.88
CA TYR A 11 45.22 24.32 43.88
C TYR A 11 45.26 23.58 45.25
N ARG A 12 45.33 22.23 45.23
CA ARG A 12 45.80 21.30 46.33
C ARG A 12 44.89 21.13 47.59
N HIS A 13 44.95 20.03 48.37
CA HIS A 13 45.73 18.76 48.25
C HIS A 13 45.08 17.55 48.99
N GLU A 14 45.78 16.39 48.98
CA GLU A 14 45.60 15.17 49.82
C GLU A 14 44.29 14.36 49.66
N TYR A 15 44.20 13.02 49.79
CA TYR A 15 45.16 11.91 49.99
C TYR A 15 44.43 10.56 49.66
N LYS A 16 44.96 9.32 49.62
CA LYS A 16 46.28 8.66 49.77
C LYS A 16 46.22 7.26 49.10
N THR A 17 47.35 6.67 48.67
CA THR A 17 47.45 5.24 48.27
C THR A 17 48.83 4.65 48.58
N GLN A 18 48.88 3.39 49.06
CA GLN A 18 50.12 2.63 49.23
C GLN A 18 49.86 1.11 49.14
N THR A 19 50.91 0.32 48.89
CA THR A 19 50.86 -1.07 48.41
C THR A 19 51.24 -2.13 49.44
N ASN A 20 50.67 -3.33 49.30
CA ASN A 20 51.30 -4.65 49.53
C ASN A 20 50.41 -5.72 48.83
N GLY A 21 50.89 -6.89 48.38
CA GLY A 21 52.27 -7.39 48.36
C GLY A 21 52.37 -8.90 48.60
N PHE A 22 52.09 -9.74 47.60
CA PHE A 22 52.29 -11.20 47.68
C PHE A 22 52.82 -11.81 46.36
N THR A 23 53.40 -13.01 46.45
CA THR A 23 54.50 -13.49 45.57
C THR A 23 54.14 -14.64 44.61
N LYS A 24 55.07 -14.89 43.66
CA LYS A 24 54.98 -15.89 42.59
C LYS A 24 54.74 -17.33 43.09
N LEU A 25 53.71 -17.97 42.55
CA LEU A 25 53.58 -19.40 42.15
C LEU A 25 52.25 -19.50 41.36
N SER A 26 52.09 -20.26 40.27
CA SER A 26 52.98 -21.21 39.58
C SER A 26 52.96 -21.03 38.04
N SER A 27 54.06 -21.33 37.37
CA SER A 27 54.28 -21.07 35.93
C SER A 27 53.76 -22.21 35.03
N VAL A 28 52.43 -22.38 34.94
CA VAL A 28 51.80 -23.39 34.07
C VAL A 28 50.68 -22.83 33.17
N ALA A 29 49.84 -21.93 33.68
CA ALA A 29 48.64 -21.47 32.94
C ALA A 29 48.94 -20.53 31.74
N ALA A 30 50.08 -19.84 31.72
CA ALA A 30 50.39 -18.81 30.71
C ALA A 30 50.86 -19.37 29.36
N THR A 31 51.23 -20.65 29.28
CA THR A 31 51.83 -21.26 28.08
C THR A 31 50.80 -22.03 27.22
N ALA A 32 49.55 -22.16 27.69
CA ALA A 32 48.51 -22.96 27.03
C ALA A 32 47.61 -22.20 26.04
N ILE A 33 47.60 -20.86 26.09
CA ILE A 33 46.74 -20.01 25.22
C ILE A 33 47.53 -19.48 23.99
N LEU A 34 48.85 -19.66 23.94
CA LEU A 34 49.70 -19.29 22.81
C LEU A 34 50.27 -20.48 22.02
N LEU A 35 49.72 -21.69 22.20
CA LEU A 35 50.15 -22.89 21.47
C LEU A 35 49.01 -23.81 21.00
N ALA A 36 47.84 -23.24 20.72
CA ALA A 36 46.83 -23.86 19.84
C ALA A 36 47.15 -23.63 18.34
N VAL A 37 48.44 -23.56 17.98
CA VAL A 37 48.90 -23.51 16.58
C VAL A 37 48.98 -24.93 16.02
N SER A 38 47.84 -25.64 16.08
CA SER A 38 47.71 -26.99 15.52
C SER A 38 47.79 -26.91 13.99
N ASN A 39 48.74 -27.64 13.40
CA ASN A 39 48.91 -27.74 11.95
C ASN A 39 47.69 -28.43 11.29
N PHE A 40 46.71 -27.63 10.85
CA PHE A 40 45.62 -28.08 9.98
C PHE A 40 45.67 -27.38 8.63
N ALA A 41 46.51 -27.89 7.74
CA ALA A 41 46.62 -27.45 6.34
C ALA A 41 45.58 -28.14 5.41
N ALA A 42 44.45 -28.59 5.97
CA ALA A 42 43.55 -29.55 5.31
C ALA A 42 42.04 -29.27 5.50
N ASP A 43 41.66 -28.07 5.94
CA ASP A 43 40.26 -27.62 6.04
C ASP A 43 39.58 -27.48 4.66
N PHE A 44 40.35 -27.45 3.57
CA PHE A 44 39.85 -27.49 2.20
C PHE A 44 40.56 -28.57 1.38
N ALA A 45 39.82 -29.23 0.50
CA ALA A 45 40.33 -30.18 -0.49
C ALA A 45 39.91 -29.76 -1.91
N THR A 46 40.64 -30.22 -2.93
CA THR A 46 40.35 -29.90 -4.34
C THR A 46 39.60 -31.01 -5.06
N ILE A 47 38.71 -30.62 -5.97
CA ILE A 47 38.09 -31.50 -6.97
C ILE A 47 37.91 -30.76 -8.30
N ASN A 48 38.00 -31.48 -9.42
CA ASN A 48 37.52 -31.00 -10.72
C ASN A 48 36.08 -31.50 -10.89
N SER A 49 35.10 -30.60 -10.90
CA SER A 49 33.67 -30.94 -10.77
C SER A 49 32.80 -30.26 -11.83
N ASN A 50 31.71 -30.94 -12.22
CA ASN A 50 30.88 -30.59 -13.38
C ASN A 50 29.65 -29.71 -13.03
N ILE A 51 29.53 -29.22 -11.78
CA ILE A 51 28.31 -28.56 -11.26
C ILE A 51 27.79 -27.33 -12.02
N GLU A 52 28.58 -26.71 -12.91
CA GLU A 52 28.18 -25.47 -13.62
C GLU A 52 27.39 -25.72 -14.92
N ASN A 53 27.76 -26.77 -15.66
CA ASN A 53 27.23 -27.00 -17.01
C ASN A 53 27.02 -28.47 -17.38
N GLY A 54 27.41 -29.41 -16.51
CA GLY A 54 27.26 -30.84 -16.74
C GLY A 54 28.36 -31.50 -17.57
N THR A 55 29.26 -30.73 -18.21
CA THR A 55 30.16 -31.23 -19.26
C THR A 55 31.61 -30.73 -19.18
N THR A 56 31.89 -29.67 -18.43
CA THR A 56 33.23 -29.09 -18.29
C THR A 56 33.62 -29.03 -16.83
N ALA A 57 34.55 -29.90 -16.43
CA ALA A 57 35.02 -29.97 -15.05
C ALA A 57 35.83 -28.70 -14.70
N GLN A 58 35.45 -28.03 -13.62
CA GLN A 58 36.15 -26.84 -13.12
C GLN A 58 36.73 -27.10 -11.73
N LYS A 59 37.88 -26.49 -11.43
CA LYS A 59 38.59 -26.70 -10.15
C LYS A 59 37.89 -25.97 -9.01
N TYR A 60 37.35 -26.74 -8.06
CA TYR A 60 36.77 -26.27 -6.82
C TYR A 60 37.63 -26.67 -5.62
N TYR A 61 37.82 -25.74 -4.70
CA TYR A 61 38.32 -25.98 -3.35
C TYR A 61 37.11 -26.02 -2.41
N TYR A 62 36.77 -27.20 -1.91
CA TYR A 62 35.60 -27.41 -1.04
C TYR A 62 36.02 -27.63 0.41
N PHE A 63 35.23 -27.09 1.35
CA PHE A 63 35.47 -27.26 2.77
C PHE A 63 35.23 -28.71 3.23
N THR A 64 36.16 -29.27 4.02
CA THR A 64 36.17 -30.69 4.43
C THR A 64 35.59 -30.94 5.83
N GLY A 65 35.61 -29.93 6.70
CA GLY A 65 35.12 -30.03 8.08
C GLY A 65 33.59 -30.15 8.20
N THR A 66 33.12 -30.44 9.41
CA THR A 66 31.71 -30.71 9.71
C THR A 66 30.86 -29.45 9.97
N GLN A 67 31.50 -28.33 10.31
CA GLN A 67 30.80 -27.08 10.64
C GLN A 67 30.12 -26.45 9.41
N LYS A 68 28.86 -26.04 9.55
CA LYS A 68 28.13 -25.30 8.51
C LYS A 68 28.55 -23.83 8.37
N LYS A 69 29.34 -23.27 9.31
CA LYS A 69 29.81 -21.87 9.26
C LYS A 69 31.32 -21.80 8.97
N ILE A 70 31.69 -21.28 7.80
CA ILE A 70 33.06 -21.23 7.28
C ILE A 70 33.51 -19.75 7.18
N ASN A 71 34.78 -19.46 7.46
CA ASN A 71 35.36 -18.12 7.37
C ASN A 71 36.57 -18.08 6.40
N LEU A 72 36.46 -17.29 5.32
CA LEU A 72 37.54 -17.00 4.39
C LEU A 72 38.17 -15.65 4.72
N THR A 73 39.35 -15.71 5.34
CA THR A 73 40.18 -14.55 5.69
C THR A 73 41.47 -14.54 4.88
N LYS A 74 42.20 -13.42 4.88
CA LYS A 74 43.53 -13.32 4.26
C LYS A 74 44.52 -14.41 4.74
N ASN A 75 44.37 -14.91 5.96
CA ASN A 75 45.18 -16.02 6.49
C ASN A 75 44.72 -17.36 5.90
N THR A 76 43.41 -17.65 5.93
CA THR A 76 42.82 -18.86 5.34
C THR A 76 43.23 -19.02 3.87
N VAL A 77 43.19 -17.93 3.10
CA VAL A 77 43.54 -17.95 1.67
C VAL A 77 45.04 -18.16 1.44
N LYS A 78 45.90 -17.54 2.27
CA LYS A 78 47.36 -17.78 2.23
C LYS A 78 47.74 -19.23 2.53
N GLN A 79 47.03 -19.88 3.46
CA GLN A 79 47.32 -21.26 3.88
C GLN A 79 46.95 -22.32 2.83
N ASN A 80 46.01 -22.03 1.93
CA ASN A 80 45.45 -23.02 0.99
C ASN A 80 45.79 -22.75 -0.50
N ASP A 81 46.46 -21.63 -0.80
CA ASP A 81 46.83 -21.17 -2.16
C ASP A 81 45.75 -21.41 -3.24
N PHE A 82 44.53 -20.95 -2.97
CA PHE A 82 43.32 -21.24 -3.75
C PHE A 82 43.43 -20.84 -5.24
N SER A 83 43.84 -21.78 -6.10
CA SER A 83 44.05 -21.57 -7.55
C SER A 83 42.79 -21.78 -8.41
N GLY A 84 41.60 -21.49 -7.87
CA GLY A 84 40.33 -21.84 -8.48
C GLY A 84 39.13 -21.28 -7.71
N SER A 85 37.94 -21.82 -7.99
CA SER A 85 36.72 -21.47 -7.25
C SER A 85 36.75 -22.03 -5.83
N VAL A 86 36.14 -21.33 -4.86
CA VAL A 86 36.06 -21.78 -3.46
C VAL A 86 34.60 -22.00 -3.04
N ILE A 87 34.32 -23.08 -2.31
CA ILE A 87 32.95 -23.48 -1.95
C ILE A 87 32.85 -24.07 -0.53
N ALA A 88 31.83 -23.69 0.23
CA ALA A 88 31.64 -24.20 1.60
C ALA A 88 30.97 -25.58 1.68
N ALA A 89 30.14 -25.96 0.69
CA ALA A 89 29.59 -27.30 0.61
C ALA A 89 29.36 -27.74 -0.84
N LEU A 90 29.84 -28.94 -1.20
CA LEU A 90 29.79 -29.48 -2.55
C LEU A 90 29.24 -30.91 -2.55
N SER A 91 28.33 -31.20 -3.49
CA SER A 91 27.88 -32.54 -3.88
C SER A 91 28.01 -32.70 -5.40
N ASP A 92 28.78 -33.69 -5.84
CA ASP A 92 28.98 -34.10 -7.23
C ASP A 92 28.61 -35.60 -7.35
N GLU A 93 28.50 -36.15 -8.57
CA GLU A 93 28.26 -37.60 -8.74
C GLU A 93 29.41 -38.44 -8.13
N ASN A 94 30.61 -37.86 -8.06
CA ASN A 94 31.83 -38.50 -7.53
C ASN A 94 32.27 -37.99 -6.14
N LEU A 95 31.50 -37.11 -5.49
CA LEU A 95 31.86 -36.53 -4.19
C LEU A 95 30.61 -36.17 -3.37
N ASN A 96 30.50 -36.68 -2.14
CA ASN A 96 29.40 -36.35 -1.23
C ASN A 96 28.02 -36.49 -1.90
N LYS A 97 27.81 -37.56 -2.66
CA LYS A 97 26.54 -37.81 -3.35
C LYS A 97 25.39 -37.80 -2.34
N ASP A 98 24.28 -37.17 -2.70
CA ASP A 98 23.06 -37.05 -1.89
C ASP A 98 23.24 -36.33 -0.52
N LYS A 99 24.38 -35.65 -0.30
CA LYS A 99 24.64 -34.80 0.89
C LYS A 99 23.62 -33.68 1.02
N ASP A 100 23.20 -33.43 2.25
CA ASP A 100 22.46 -32.23 2.65
C ASP A 100 23.30 -30.95 2.37
N LEU A 101 22.78 -30.10 1.49
CA LEU A 101 23.33 -28.79 1.13
C LEU A 101 22.40 -27.65 1.60
N SER A 102 21.87 -27.80 2.82
CA SER A 102 21.10 -26.75 3.51
C SER A 102 21.94 -25.95 4.51
N GLY A 103 21.65 -24.66 4.66
CA GLY A 103 22.06 -23.86 5.82
C GLY A 103 23.56 -23.59 6.00
N TYR A 104 24.39 -23.75 4.97
CA TYR A 104 25.81 -23.38 5.02
C TYR A 104 26.00 -21.87 4.95
N ALA A 105 26.92 -21.34 5.77
CA ALA A 105 27.21 -19.91 5.91
C ALA A 105 28.69 -19.63 5.63
N LEU A 106 29.01 -19.07 4.46
CA LEU A 106 30.36 -18.72 4.03
C LEU A 106 30.62 -17.22 4.23
N ASN A 107 31.60 -16.88 5.07
CA ASN A 107 31.89 -15.50 5.46
C ASN A 107 33.26 -15.07 4.90
N VAL A 108 33.25 -14.18 3.91
CA VAL A 108 34.42 -13.62 3.24
C VAL A 108 34.69 -12.22 3.79
N LYS A 109 35.91 -11.96 4.29
CA LYS A 109 36.25 -10.63 4.83
C LYS A 109 37.70 -10.23 4.56
N ASN A 110 37.90 -8.94 4.28
CA ASN A 110 39.20 -8.29 4.07
C ASN A 110 40.06 -8.97 2.98
N LEU A 111 39.45 -9.42 1.88
CA LEU A 111 40.18 -9.98 0.73
C LEU A 111 40.43 -8.91 -0.35
N ASP A 112 41.62 -8.94 -0.94
CA ASP A 112 41.92 -8.24 -2.18
C ASP A 112 42.10 -9.26 -3.31
N PHE A 113 41.19 -9.25 -4.28
CA PHE A 113 41.11 -10.22 -5.37
C PHE A 113 42.15 -10.01 -6.50
N LEU A 114 43.04 -9.01 -6.38
CA LEU A 114 44.30 -8.99 -7.13
C LEU A 114 45.40 -9.78 -6.41
N SER A 115 45.41 -9.74 -5.08
CA SER A 115 46.42 -10.43 -4.25
C SER A 115 46.18 -11.94 -4.05
N VAL A 116 45.06 -12.49 -4.53
CA VAL A 116 44.69 -13.91 -4.37
C VAL A 116 44.25 -14.55 -5.68
N LYS A 117 44.51 -15.86 -5.82
CA LYS A 117 44.25 -16.64 -7.06
C LYS A 117 42.80 -17.13 -7.20
N ILE A 118 41.88 -16.77 -6.28
CA ILE A 118 40.49 -17.24 -6.24
C ILE A 118 39.70 -16.72 -7.44
N LYS A 119 39.53 -17.56 -8.48
CA LYS A 119 38.77 -17.25 -9.70
C LYS A 119 38.18 -18.53 -10.30
N PRO A 120 36.99 -18.50 -10.93
CA PRO A 120 36.10 -17.35 -11.06
C PRO A 120 35.06 -17.20 -9.94
N ARG A 121 34.86 -18.16 -9.00
CA ARG A 121 33.69 -18.12 -8.08
C ARG A 121 33.98 -18.32 -6.59
N ILE A 122 33.05 -17.82 -5.79
CA ILE A 122 32.89 -18.13 -4.37
C ILE A 122 31.42 -18.54 -4.12
N LEU A 123 31.17 -19.71 -3.53
CA LEU A 123 29.82 -20.23 -3.30
C LEU A 123 29.60 -20.73 -1.87
N ALA A 124 28.44 -20.47 -1.26
CA ALA A 124 28.12 -21.12 0.02
C ALA A 124 27.72 -22.60 -0.17
N ALA A 125 27.01 -22.96 -1.25
CA ALA A 125 26.79 -24.36 -1.64
C ALA A 125 26.73 -24.58 -3.16
N GLY A 126 27.04 -25.80 -3.60
CA GLY A 126 27.03 -26.21 -5.01
C GLY A 126 26.68 -27.69 -5.18
N ALA A 127 25.88 -28.02 -6.20
CA ALA A 127 25.41 -29.39 -6.43
C ALA A 127 25.38 -29.78 -7.91
N TYR A 128 25.62 -31.07 -8.20
CA TYR A 128 25.38 -31.61 -9.53
C TYR A 128 23.91 -32.03 -9.69
N SER A 129 23.38 -32.86 -8.78
CA SER A 129 21.98 -33.31 -8.79
C SER A 129 21.13 -32.77 -7.65
N SER A 130 21.72 -32.55 -6.47
CA SER A 130 21.02 -32.19 -5.23
C SER A 130 20.44 -30.77 -5.26
N ASN A 131 19.43 -30.51 -4.42
CA ASN A 131 18.96 -29.15 -4.14
C ASN A 131 19.96 -28.40 -3.25
N VAL A 132 20.08 -27.08 -3.42
CA VAL A 132 20.84 -26.19 -2.53
C VAL A 132 19.90 -25.18 -1.89
N SER A 133 19.85 -25.10 -0.56
CA SER A 133 18.87 -24.24 0.09
C SER A 133 19.29 -23.58 1.41
N GLN A 134 18.69 -22.43 1.74
CA GLN A 134 18.93 -21.70 3.00
C GLN A 134 20.40 -21.28 3.23
N ASN A 135 21.29 -21.44 2.25
CA ASN A 135 22.71 -21.13 2.38
C ASN A 135 22.94 -19.63 2.31
N THR A 136 23.92 -19.09 3.04
CA THR A 136 24.25 -17.67 3.06
C THR A 136 25.71 -17.42 2.70
N LEU A 137 25.96 -16.55 1.72
CA LEU A 137 27.28 -15.97 1.48
C LEU A 137 27.29 -14.54 2.05
N ASN A 138 28.23 -14.25 2.94
CA ASN A 138 28.50 -12.90 3.44
C ASN A 138 29.86 -12.45 2.89
N LEU A 139 29.93 -11.26 2.27
CA LEU A 139 31.17 -10.71 1.73
C LEU A 139 31.29 -9.24 2.14
N SER A 140 32.28 -8.93 2.97
CA SER A 140 32.49 -7.59 3.54
C SER A 140 33.91 -7.07 3.32
N ASP A 141 34.04 -5.76 3.14
CA ASP A 141 35.31 -5.03 3.14
C ASP A 141 36.36 -5.62 2.18
N SER A 142 35.92 -6.12 1.02
CA SER A 142 36.74 -6.88 0.07
C SER A 142 36.76 -6.25 -1.32
N VAL A 143 37.95 -6.16 -1.94
CA VAL A 143 38.22 -5.24 -3.06
C VAL A 143 38.72 -5.95 -4.32
N ASN A 144 38.62 -5.24 -5.45
CA ASN A 144 39.15 -5.63 -6.76
C ASN A 144 38.56 -6.93 -7.38
N GLY A 145 37.38 -7.37 -6.94
CA GLY A 145 36.72 -8.62 -7.39
C GLY A 145 36.11 -8.58 -8.79
N THR A 146 36.64 -7.80 -9.73
CA THR A 146 36.07 -7.55 -11.08
C THR A 146 36.05 -8.78 -12.01
N ASN A 147 36.50 -9.94 -11.54
CA ASN A 147 36.43 -11.23 -12.25
C ASN A 147 35.99 -12.35 -11.28
N VAL A 148 35.20 -12.01 -10.25
CA VAL A 148 34.75 -12.94 -9.20
C VAL A 148 33.22 -12.91 -9.10
N GLU A 149 32.62 -14.11 -9.09
CA GLU A 149 31.17 -14.32 -8.96
C GLU A 149 30.85 -14.91 -7.57
N ALA A 150 30.01 -14.22 -6.78
CA ALA A 150 29.53 -14.70 -5.49
C ALA A 150 28.14 -15.33 -5.60
N ARG A 151 27.98 -16.58 -5.15
CA ARG A 151 26.68 -17.28 -5.15
C ARG A 151 26.25 -17.76 -3.75
N GLY A 152 24.98 -17.57 -3.42
CA GLY A 152 24.38 -18.20 -2.22
C GLY A 152 24.24 -19.71 -2.42
N GLY A 153 23.75 -20.15 -3.59
CA GLY A 153 23.75 -21.55 -3.98
C GLY A 153 23.70 -21.77 -5.49
N HIS A 154 24.35 -22.82 -5.99
CA HIS A 154 24.21 -23.28 -7.38
C HIS A 154 23.84 -24.77 -7.48
N SER A 155 23.05 -25.17 -8.49
CA SER A 155 22.87 -26.58 -8.82
C SER A 155 22.64 -26.82 -10.32
N TYR A 156 23.25 -27.87 -10.88
CA TYR A 156 23.09 -28.21 -12.30
C TYR A 156 21.69 -28.78 -12.59
N LYS A 157 21.33 -29.94 -11.99
CA LYS A 157 20.00 -30.56 -12.16
C LYS A 157 18.99 -30.17 -11.07
N GLY A 158 19.46 -29.86 -9.86
CA GLY A 158 18.62 -29.55 -8.69
C GLY A 158 18.25 -28.07 -8.57
N ALA A 159 17.34 -27.74 -7.65
CA ALA A 159 16.84 -26.38 -7.44
C ALA A 159 17.69 -25.58 -6.44
N ALA A 160 17.73 -24.25 -6.63
CA ALA A 160 18.35 -23.31 -5.70
C ALA A 160 17.26 -22.48 -4.99
N GLN A 161 17.04 -22.71 -3.69
CA GLN A 161 15.89 -22.16 -2.96
C GLN A 161 16.26 -21.48 -1.63
N ASN A 162 15.71 -20.29 -1.35
CA ASN A 162 15.90 -19.59 -0.07
C ASN A 162 17.38 -19.25 0.28
N ASN A 163 18.28 -19.26 -0.69
CA ASN A 163 19.69 -18.91 -0.47
C ASN A 163 19.87 -17.39 -0.43
N LYS A 164 20.90 -16.92 0.27
CA LYS A 164 21.15 -15.50 0.54
C LYS A 164 22.56 -15.07 0.16
N VAL A 165 22.71 -13.86 -0.38
CA VAL A 165 24.01 -13.17 -0.46
C VAL A 165 23.92 -11.79 0.17
N ASN A 166 24.88 -11.45 1.02
CA ASN A 166 25.03 -10.11 1.60
C ASN A 166 26.41 -9.53 1.22
N ILE A 167 26.43 -8.46 0.42
CA ILE A 167 27.63 -7.71 0.06
C ILE A 167 27.65 -6.41 0.86
N THR A 168 28.79 -6.03 1.44
CA THR A 168 28.94 -4.77 2.20
C THR A 168 30.30 -4.13 1.97
N ALA A 169 30.32 -2.85 1.58
CA ALA A 169 31.54 -2.08 1.29
C ALA A 169 32.57 -2.86 0.45
N SER A 170 32.12 -3.51 -0.62
CA SER A 170 32.95 -4.44 -1.40
C SER A 170 32.75 -4.31 -2.90
N LYS A 171 33.80 -4.63 -3.68
CA LYS A 171 33.81 -4.57 -5.15
C LYS A 171 33.92 -5.98 -5.74
N ILE A 172 32.92 -6.40 -6.50
CA ILE A 172 32.80 -7.76 -7.08
C ILE A 172 32.07 -7.71 -8.44
N ASP A 173 32.31 -8.67 -9.33
CA ASP A 173 31.70 -8.66 -10.67
C ASP A 173 30.20 -9.02 -10.62
N ALA A 174 29.90 -10.24 -10.17
CA ALA A 174 28.56 -10.81 -10.26
C ALA A 174 28.10 -11.40 -8.91
N VAL A 175 26.81 -11.23 -8.60
CA VAL A 175 26.17 -11.71 -7.37
C VAL A 175 24.88 -12.44 -7.71
N LEU A 176 24.75 -13.71 -7.31
CA LEU A 176 23.54 -14.50 -7.53
C LEU A 176 23.04 -15.05 -6.18
N GLY A 177 21.81 -14.71 -5.80
CA GLY A 177 21.17 -15.25 -4.58
C GLY A 177 21.12 -16.77 -4.63
N GLY A 178 20.54 -17.30 -5.70
CA GLY A 178 20.65 -18.71 -6.08
C GLY A 178 20.49 -18.91 -7.58
N SER A 179 21.06 -19.99 -8.12
CA SER A 179 20.89 -20.32 -9.54
C SER A 179 20.81 -21.82 -9.82
N SER A 180 20.04 -22.19 -10.84
CA SER A 180 19.89 -23.57 -11.30
C SER A 180 20.01 -23.64 -12.81
N ARG A 181 20.55 -24.74 -13.36
CA ARG A 181 20.52 -24.94 -14.83
C ARG A 181 19.19 -25.54 -15.27
N ILE A 182 18.83 -26.73 -14.78
CA ILE A 182 17.64 -27.46 -15.28
C ILE A 182 16.38 -27.21 -14.44
N ALA A 183 16.52 -26.95 -13.13
CA ALA A 183 15.40 -26.73 -12.22
C ALA A 183 15.16 -25.23 -11.96
N LYS A 184 14.60 -24.88 -10.80
CA LYS A 184 14.12 -23.54 -10.44
C LYS A 184 15.07 -22.78 -9.50
N ALA A 185 15.09 -21.46 -9.61
CA ALA A 185 15.78 -20.56 -8.68
C ALA A 185 14.76 -19.68 -7.95
N ASN A 186 14.33 -20.08 -6.74
CA ASN A 186 13.20 -19.46 -6.04
C ASN A 186 13.52 -18.89 -4.66
N SER A 187 12.85 -17.81 -4.28
CA SER A 187 12.88 -17.23 -2.93
C SER A 187 14.28 -16.87 -2.41
N ASN A 188 15.26 -16.74 -3.30
CA ASN A 188 16.63 -16.37 -2.94
C ASN A 188 16.74 -14.85 -2.77
N LYS A 189 17.63 -14.38 -1.90
CA LYS A 189 17.75 -12.97 -1.53
C LYS A 189 19.17 -12.40 -1.69
N VAL A 190 19.32 -11.29 -2.39
CA VAL A 190 20.57 -10.52 -2.49
C VAL A 190 20.41 -9.19 -1.76
N VAL A 191 21.37 -8.84 -0.92
CA VAL A 191 21.48 -7.52 -0.28
C VAL A 191 22.87 -6.96 -0.58
N ILE A 192 22.93 -5.81 -1.25
CA ILE A 192 24.17 -5.08 -1.58
C ILE A 192 24.09 -3.72 -0.90
N LYS A 193 25.03 -3.38 -0.01
CA LYS A 193 24.95 -2.13 0.75
C LYS A 193 26.29 -1.45 1.02
N SER A 194 26.23 -0.18 1.42
CA SER A 194 27.36 0.53 2.02
C SER A 194 27.67 0.01 3.44
N ASN A 195 28.79 0.49 3.99
CA ASN A 195 29.02 0.55 5.44
C ASN A 195 28.75 1.96 6.03
N GLY A 196 28.07 2.85 5.28
CA GLY A 196 27.83 4.25 5.64
C GLY A 196 29.01 5.21 5.42
N GLN A 197 30.09 4.73 4.79
CA GLN A 197 31.26 5.50 4.30
C GLN A 197 31.69 5.06 2.89
N THR A 198 31.71 3.74 2.63
CA THR A 198 32.13 3.10 1.39
C THR A 198 30.95 2.33 0.79
N ALA A 199 30.60 2.65 -0.46
CA ALA A 199 29.64 1.91 -1.25
C ALA A 199 30.15 0.50 -1.59
N SER A 200 29.24 -0.44 -1.82
CA SER A 200 29.57 -1.63 -2.62
C SER A 200 29.49 -1.29 -4.11
N GLU A 201 30.24 -2.02 -4.93
CA GLU A 201 30.21 -1.94 -6.39
C GLU A 201 30.04 -3.35 -6.98
N VAL A 202 28.95 -3.53 -7.72
CA VAL A 202 28.57 -4.80 -8.36
C VAL A 202 28.18 -4.53 -9.81
N ARG A 203 28.73 -5.29 -10.77
CA ARG A 203 28.33 -5.13 -12.18
C ARG A 203 26.97 -5.77 -12.45
N VAL A 204 26.73 -6.98 -11.96
CA VAL A 204 25.50 -7.76 -12.17
C VAL A 204 25.01 -8.38 -10.87
N ALA A 205 23.73 -8.18 -10.54
CA ALA A 205 23.05 -8.80 -9.41
C ALA A 205 21.79 -9.55 -9.86
N HIS A 206 21.65 -10.83 -9.51
CA HIS A 206 20.43 -11.61 -9.70
C HIS A 206 19.93 -12.14 -8.35
N GLY A 207 18.64 -12.00 -8.05
CA GLY A 207 18.01 -12.73 -6.94
C GLY A 207 18.00 -14.23 -7.25
N GLY A 208 17.28 -14.62 -8.30
CA GLY A 208 17.31 -15.96 -8.90
C GLY A 208 17.76 -15.94 -10.36
N ARG A 209 18.51 -16.96 -10.80
CA ARG A 209 18.87 -17.12 -12.23
C ARG A 209 18.71 -18.56 -12.72
N THR A 210 18.13 -18.75 -13.92
CA THR A 210 18.09 -20.07 -14.57
C THR A 210 18.46 -20.07 -16.06
N TRP A 211 19.22 -21.10 -16.48
CA TRP A 211 19.78 -21.24 -17.83
C TRP A 211 19.27 -22.51 -18.51
N PHE A 212 18.47 -22.37 -19.58
CA PHE A 212 17.83 -23.51 -20.27
C PHE A 212 16.83 -24.30 -19.39
N SER A 213 16.17 -23.61 -18.46
CA SER A 213 15.15 -24.19 -17.57
C SER A 213 13.76 -23.78 -17.98
N LYS A 214 12.83 -24.74 -18.08
CA LYS A 214 11.38 -24.45 -18.14
C LYS A 214 10.77 -24.05 -16.80
N ASN A 215 11.51 -24.20 -15.70
CA ASN A 215 11.01 -24.10 -14.32
C ASN A 215 11.24 -22.73 -13.66
N GLY A 216 11.86 -21.79 -14.39
CA GLY A 216 11.78 -20.36 -14.07
C GLY A 216 12.56 -19.87 -12.84
N ALA A 217 12.27 -18.62 -12.47
CA ALA A 217 12.85 -17.95 -11.31
C ALA A 217 11.78 -17.09 -10.60
N HIS A 218 11.39 -17.46 -9.39
CA HIS A 218 10.20 -16.90 -8.74
C HIS A 218 10.40 -16.47 -7.28
N ASN A 219 9.71 -15.40 -6.87
CA ASN A 219 9.70 -14.88 -5.48
C ASN A 219 11.08 -14.45 -4.94
N ASN A 220 12.08 -14.25 -5.79
CA ASN A 220 13.42 -13.82 -5.35
C ASN A 220 13.44 -12.31 -5.06
N GLU A 221 14.35 -11.89 -4.17
CA GLU A 221 14.48 -10.49 -3.75
C GLU A 221 15.89 -9.95 -4.02
N VAL A 222 16.00 -8.71 -4.52
CA VAL A 222 17.26 -7.96 -4.55
C VAL A 222 17.08 -6.61 -3.87
N THR A 223 18.02 -6.24 -3.01
CA THR A 223 18.01 -4.96 -2.28
C THR A 223 19.38 -4.29 -2.41
N VAL A 224 19.42 -3.08 -2.96
CA VAL A 224 20.63 -2.25 -3.10
C VAL A 224 20.45 -1.00 -2.23
N ILE A 225 21.41 -0.70 -1.35
CA ILE A 225 21.29 0.41 -0.38
C ILE A 225 22.58 1.23 -0.31
N GLY A 226 22.55 2.47 -0.83
CA GLY A 226 23.73 3.35 -0.91
C GLY A 226 24.90 2.71 -1.64
N SER A 227 24.64 2.05 -2.77
CA SER A 227 25.63 1.25 -3.49
C SER A 227 25.37 1.16 -4.99
N ASN A 228 26.45 0.90 -5.74
CA ASN A 228 26.43 0.81 -7.19
C ASN A 228 26.15 -0.64 -7.59
N ALA A 229 25.05 -0.86 -8.30
CA ALA A 229 24.68 -2.15 -8.86
C ALA A 229 24.17 -1.90 -10.28
N PHE A 230 25.05 -2.00 -11.29
CA PHE A 230 24.74 -1.48 -12.64
C PHE A 230 23.58 -2.24 -13.30
N TRP A 231 23.54 -3.56 -13.16
CA TRP A 231 22.48 -4.41 -13.70
C TRP A 231 21.83 -5.24 -12.58
N VAL A 232 20.54 -5.02 -12.33
CA VAL A 232 19.83 -5.62 -11.18
C VAL A 232 18.60 -6.38 -11.64
N TYR A 233 18.55 -7.68 -11.34
CA TYR A 233 17.47 -8.60 -11.75
C TYR A 233 16.87 -9.31 -10.53
N GLY A 234 15.57 -9.18 -10.28
CA GLY A 234 14.88 -10.00 -9.28
C GLY A 234 14.95 -11.48 -9.67
N GLY A 235 14.45 -11.80 -10.87
CA GLY A 235 14.69 -13.06 -11.55
C GLY A 235 15.17 -12.87 -13.00
N GLU A 236 16.07 -13.73 -13.47
CA GLU A 236 16.32 -13.91 -14.91
C GLU A 236 16.19 -15.40 -15.29
N SER A 237 15.46 -15.71 -16.37
CA SER A 237 15.34 -17.08 -16.88
C SER A 237 15.46 -17.15 -18.40
N GLN A 238 16.16 -18.18 -18.86
CA GLN A 238 16.16 -18.63 -20.25
C GLN A 238 15.26 -19.87 -20.39
N GLY A 239 13.99 -19.63 -20.78
CA GLY A 239 13.03 -20.68 -21.16
C GLY A 239 11.82 -20.84 -20.23
N GLY A 240 11.90 -20.41 -18.98
CA GLY A 240 10.83 -20.54 -17.98
C GLY A 240 10.29 -19.20 -17.52
N ASP A 241 9.15 -19.22 -16.86
CA ASP A 241 8.48 -18.01 -16.38
C ASP A 241 9.25 -17.33 -15.23
N ILE A 242 9.07 -16.02 -15.08
CA ILE A 242 9.73 -15.18 -14.09
C ILE A 242 8.64 -14.38 -13.36
N THR A 243 8.30 -14.78 -12.13
CA THR A 243 7.16 -14.17 -11.42
C THR A 243 7.40 -13.81 -9.97
N SER A 244 6.68 -12.79 -9.50
CA SER A 244 6.58 -12.45 -8.08
C SER A 244 7.92 -12.02 -7.45
N ASN A 245 8.95 -11.75 -8.25
CA ASN A 245 10.26 -11.30 -7.79
C ASN A 245 10.23 -9.80 -7.47
N LYS A 246 11.07 -9.36 -6.52
CA LYS A 246 11.09 -7.98 -6.02
C LYS A 246 12.49 -7.37 -6.08
N VAL A 247 12.60 -6.12 -6.51
CA VAL A 247 13.85 -5.34 -6.49
C VAL A 247 13.62 -4.00 -5.81
N ALA A 248 14.52 -3.65 -4.88
CA ALA A 248 14.56 -2.33 -4.24
C ALA A 248 15.95 -1.69 -4.42
N VAL A 249 16.01 -0.47 -4.94
CA VAL A 249 17.23 0.32 -5.14
C VAL A 249 17.10 1.63 -4.37
N MET A 250 17.89 1.80 -3.30
CA MET A 250 17.58 2.77 -2.24
C MET A 250 18.82 3.57 -1.79
N SER A 251 18.59 4.81 -1.38
CA SER A 251 19.56 5.64 -0.66
C SER A 251 19.82 5.07 0.73
N ASP A 252 21.05 5.19 1.26
CA ASP A 252 21.33 4.94 2.69
C ASP A 252 21.12 6.20 3.57
N GLY A 253 20.67 7.30 2.97
CA GLY A 253 20.52 8.62 3.59
C GLY A 253 21.77 9.52 3.49
N LYS A 254 22.89 9.01 2.98
CA LYS A 254 24.12 9.76 2.65
C LYS A 254 24.61 9.49 1.22
N ILE A 255 24.56 8.23 0.81
CA ILE A 255 25.00 7.70 -0.48
C ILE A 255 23.74 7.27 -1.23
N LYS A 256 23.55 7.77 -2.45
CA LYS A 256 22.53 7.26 -3.39
C LYS A 256 22.97 5.91 -3.94
N SER A 257 22.01 5.04 -4.25
CA SER A 257 22.32 3.91 -5.14
C SER A 257 22.32 4.33 -6.60
N LEU A 258 23.12 3.63 -7.42
CA LEU A 258 23.23 3.86 -8.87
C LEU A 258 23.08 2.55 -9.65
N SER A 259 22.24 2.58 -10.69
CA SER A 259 22.02 1.49 -11.64
C SER A 259 21.91 2.00 -13.09
N ARG A 260 21.92 1.07 -14.07
CA ARG A 260 21.72 1.31 -15.52
C ARG A 260 20.51 0.56 -16.07
N GLY A 261 20.27 -0.64 -15.52
CA GLY A 261 19.07 -1.43 -15.79
C GLY A 261 18.57 -2.11 -14.51
N VAL A 262 17.29 -1.92 -14.19
CA VAL A 262 16.63 -2.47 -13.00
C VAL A 262 15.39 -3.24 -13.41
N PHE A 263 15.33 -4.53 -13.07
CA PHE A 263 14.35 -5.49 -13.56
C PHE A 263 13.73 -6.28 -12.43
N GLY A 264 12.41 -6.20 -12.23
CA GLY A 264 11.70 -7.15 -11.37
C GLY A 264 11.87 -8.57 -11.91
N GLY A 265 11.62 -8.75 -13.21
CA GLY A 265 11.96 -9.96 -13.95
C GLY A 265 12.49 -9.71 -15.36
N LYS A 266 13.29 -10.64 -15.88
CA LYS A 266 13.75 -10.66 -17.28
C LYS A 266 13.69 -12.05 -17.89
N SER A 267 13.10 -12.14 -19.09
CA SER A 267 13.18 -13.29 -19.98
C SER A 267 14.37 -13.10 -20.93
N VAL A 268 15.16 -14.14 -21.17
CA VAL A 268 16.35 -14.05 -22.05
C VAL A 268 15.93 -14.11 -23.52
N ASN A 269 16.64 -13.34 -24.37
CA ASN A 269 16.40 -13.24 -25.81
C ASN A 269 16.28 -14.62 -26.48
N GLY A 270 15.32 -14.73 -27.39
CA GLY A 270 14.95 -15.99 -28.06
C GLY A 270 13.96 -16.87 -27.28
N THR A 271 13.54 -16.52 -26.06
CA THR A 271 12.64 -17.37 -25.25
C THR A 271 11.26 -16.75 -24.96
N LYS A 272 10.25 -17.63 -24.78
CA LYS A 272 8.84 -17.27 -24.54
C LYS A 272 8.44 -17.20 -23.06
N GLY A 273 9.41 -17.20 -22.13
CA GLY A 273 9.12 -17.13 -20.69
C GLY A 273 8.36 -15.84 -20.34
N ASN A 274 7.23 -15.98 -19.66
CA ASN A 274 6.38 -14.87 -19.21
C ASN A 274 7.01 -14.18 -18.01
N VAL A 275 6.81 -12.86 -17.89
CA VAL A 275 7.47 -12.02 -16.89
C VAL A 275 6.41 -11.22 -16.14
N ASN A 276 5.71 -11.89 -15.22
CA ASN A 276 4.45 -11.40 -14.65
C ASN A 276 4.55 -11.14 -13.13
N GLN A 277 3.76 -10.19 -12.62
CA GLN A 277 3.61 -9.94 -11.17
C GLN A 277 4.91 -9.57 -10.42
N ASN A 278 5.96 -9.12 -11.12
CA ASN A 278 7.21 -8.70 -10.49
C ASN A 278 7.15 -7.21 -10.08
N GLU A 279 7.96 -6.81 -9.10
CA GLU A 279 7.89 -5.50 -8.46
C GLU A 279 9.27 -4.82 -8.42
N VAL A 280 9.34 -3.54 -8.81
CA VAL A 280 10.53 -2.69 -8.67
C VAL A 280 10.19 -1.46 -7.85
N THR A 281 11.07 -1.12 -6.90
CA THR A 281 11.01 0.10 -6.09
C THR A 281 12.34 0.84 -6.14
N ILE A 282 12.32 2.14 -6.42
CA ILE A 282 13.50 3.02 -6.41
C ILE A 282 13.23 4.18 -5.45
N ILE A 283 14.11 4.41 -4.47
CA ILE A 283 13.92 5.39 -3.38
C ILE A 283 15.18 6.25 -3.24
N GLY A 284 15.03 7.56 -3.47
CA GLY A 284 16.12 8.55 -3.41
C GLY A 284 17.36 8.19 -4.24
N SER A 285 17.22 7.41 -5.31
CA SER A 285 18.34 6.77 -6.03
C SER A 285 18.23 6.95 -7.54
N ASP A 286 19.36 6.80 -8.24
CA ASP A 286 19.47 7.22 -9.63
C ASP A 286 19.68 6.05 -10.59
N VAL A 287 19.11 6.20 -11.79
CA VAL A 287 19.31 5.27 -12.90
C VAL A 287 19.81 6.08 -14.09
N GLU A 288 21.07 5.85 -14.47
CA GLU A 288 21.74 6.52 -15.58
C GLU A 288 21.51 5.79 -16.91
N PRO A 289 21.51 6.49 -18.06
CA PRO A 289 21.36 5.85 -19.36
C PRO A 289 22.61 5.03 -19.73
N SER A 290 22.41 3.94 -20.45
CA SER A 290 23.46 3.21 -21.17
C SER A 290 23.07 3.06 -22.65
N PHE A 291 24.07 2.87 -23.52
CA PHE A 291 23.86 2.53 -24.93
C PHE A 291 23.45 1.05 -25.13
N GLU A 292 23.42 0.25 -24.05
CA GLU A 292 22.90 -1.11 -24.05
C GLU A 292 21.36 -1.12 -24.15
N GLU A 293 20.78 -1.97 -25.02
CA GLU A 293 19.32 -2.09 -25.32
C GLU A 293 18.41 -2.28 -24.09
N ASP A 294 19.01 -2.67 -22.97
CA ASP A 294 18.40 -3.03 -21.70
C ASP A 294 18.42 -1.88 -20.67
N SER A 295 18.92 -0.70 -21.01
CA SER A 295 18.92 0.44 -20.09
C SER A 295 17.50 0.93 -19.78
N GLY A 296 17.18 1.09 -18.49
CA GLY A 296 15.85 1.48 -18.03
C GLY A 296 15.39 0.79 -16.76
N VAL A 297 14.12 0.99 -16.43
CA VAL A 297 13.46 0.37 -15.27
C VAL A 297 12.27 -0.44 -15.76
N TYR A 298 12.22 -1.71 -15.40
CA TYR A 298 11.24 -2.67 -15.89
C TYR A 298 10.63 -3.45 -14.72
N GLY A 299 9.31 -3.37 -14.55
CA GLY A 299 8.62 -4.35 -13.70
C GLY A 299 8.85 -5.75 -14.25
N GLY A 300 8.55 -5.96 -15.53
CA GLY A 300 8.96 -7.15 -16.27
C GLY A 300 9.39 -6.85 -17.71
N ARG A 301 10.51 -7.41 -18.17
CA ARG A 301 10.93 -7.41 -19.59
C ARG A 301 10.90 -8.82 -20.17
N ALA A 302 9.93 -9.09 -21.03
CA ALA A 302 9.83 -10.32 -21.81
C ALA A 302 10.44 -10.16 -23.21
N SER A 303 11.03 -11.24 -23.74
CA SER A 303 11.49 -11.26 -25.14
C SER A 303 10.38 -11.70 -26.09
N TYR A 304 9.69 -12.82 -25.83
CA TYR A 304 8.51 -13.26 -26.59
C TYR A 304 7.34 -13.76 -25.72
N GLY A 305 7.43 -13.56 -24.40
CA GLY A 305 6.37 -13.89 -23.44
C GLY A 305 5.52 -12.67 -23.08
N ASN A 306 4.46 -12.89 -22.29
CA ASN A 306 3.68 -11.80 -21.71
C ASN A 306 4.49 -11.07 -20.63
N ALA A 307 4.18 -9.80 -20.37
CA ALA A 307 4.66 -9.07 -19.18
C ALA A 307 3.49 -8.31 -18.53
N ASN A 308 2.69 -9.05 -17.77
CA ASN A 308 1.43 -8.60 -17.16
C ASN A 308 1.55 -8.41 -15.63
N LEU A 309 0.70 -7.55 -15.05
CA LEU A 309 0.53 -7.39 -13.59
C LEU A 309 1.79 -6.93 -12.82
N ASN A 310 2.85 -6.50 -13.51
CA ASN A 310 4.08 -6.02 -12.87
C ASN A 310 3.91 -4.60 -12.33
N LYS A 311 4.76 -4.22 -11.36
CA LYS A 311 4.70 -2.91 -10.71
C LYS A 311 6.05 -2.21 -10.67
N VAL A 312 6.04 -0.89 -10.86
CA VAL A 312 7.20 -0.02 -10.65
C VAL A 312 6.81 1.20 -9.80
N ALA A 313 7.53 1.43 -8.71
CA ALA A 313 7.42 2.63 -7.89
C ALA A 313 8.76 3.38 -7.86
N VAL A 314 8.77 4.67 -8.21
CA VAL A 314 9.97 5.53 -8.16
C VAL A 314 9.64 6.75 -7.30
N MET A 315 10.35 6.88 -6.17
CA MET A 315 9.97 7.76 -5.06
C MET A 315 11.19 8.55 -4.54
N SER A 316 10.96 9.71 -3.92
CA SER A 316 12.01 10.38 -3.14
C SER A 316 12.21 9.65 -1.80
N ASP A 317 13.34 9.91 -1.11
CA ASP A 317 13.51 9.53 0.31
C ASP A 317 13.14 10.68 1.27
N GLY A 318 12.46 11.73 0.77
CA GLY A 318 12.19 12.98 1.46
C GLY A 318 13.34 13.99 1.46
N LYS A 319 14.57 13.57 1.13
CA LYS A 319 15.76 14.45 0.98
C LYS A 319 16.30 14.43 -0.45
N ASN A 320 16.40 13.23 -1.01
CA ASN A 320 16.89 12.92 -2.33
C ASN A 320 15.70 12.59 -3.24
N ARG A 321 15.61 13.27 -4.39
CA ARG A 321 14.80 12.81 -5.52
C ARG A 321 15.44 11.56 -6.13
N SER A 322 14.63 10.58 -6.55
CA SER A 322 15.11 9.59 -7.52
C SER A 322 15.15 10.22 -8.91
N ILE A 323 16.24 9.99 -9.65
CA ILE A 323 16.44 10.55 -11.00
C ILE A 323 16.68 9.40 -11.97
N VAL A 324 15.67 9.09 -12.79
CA VAL A 324 15.70 8.01 -13.77
C VAL A 324 15.85 8.62 -15.17
N GLN A 325 17.10 8.74 -15.64
CA GLN A 325 17.45 9.30 -16.95
C GLN A 325 17.32 8.28 -18.10
N ALA A 326 16.46 7.27 -17.91
CA ALA A 326 16.15 6.21 -18.86
C ALA A 326 14.63 5.93 -18.81
N ASN A 327 14.15 5.04 -19.68
CA ASN A 327 12.71 4.77 -19.79
C ASN A 327 12.21 3.83 -18.67
N ILE A 328 10.99 4.10 -18.18
CA ILE A 328 10.30 3.29 -17.18
C ILE A 328 9.16 2.52 -17.84
N TYR A 329 9.13 1.21 -17.61
CA TYR A 329 8.12 0.28 -18.12
C TYR A 329 7.52 -0.51 -16.95
N GLY A 330 6.19 -0.50 -16.82
CA GLY A 330 5.50 -1.46 -15.95
C GLY A 330 5.74 -2.88 -16.48
N GLY A 331 5.30 -3.14 -17.72
CA GLY A 331 5.68 -4.32 -18.49
C GLY A 331 6.22 -3.97 -19.88
N ARG A 332 7.18 -4.73 -20.40
CA ARG A 332 7.65 -4.62 -21.78
C ARG A 332 7.76 -5.99 -22.44
N SER A 333 7.23 -6.14 -23.66
CA SER A 333 7.47 -7.31 -24.50
C SER A 333 7.96 -6.91 -25.88
N VAL A 334 9.18 -7.33 -26.22
CA VAL A 334 9.91 -6.86 -27.41
C VAL A 334 9.46 -7.59 -28.69
N GLY A 335 9.10 -8.86 -28.56
CA GLY A 335 8.89 -9.78 -29.68
C GLY A 335 7.60 -9.51 -30.45
N ARG A 336 7.76 -9.20 -31.74
CA ARG A 336 6.67 -9.33 -32.72
C ARG A 336 6.38 -10.82 -32.96
N SER A 337 5.10 -11.18 -33.09
CA SER A 337 4.64 -12.56 -33.22
C SER A 337 5.32 -13.30 -34.37
N SER A 338 6.10 -14.32 -34.07
CA SER A 338 6.76 -15.17 -35.07
C SER A 338 5.87 -16.36 -35.44
N PHE A 339 5.71 -16.61 -36.75
CA PHE A 339 5.10 -17.82 -37.33
C PHE A 339 3.84 -18.35 -36.62
N GLY A 340 2.79 -17.52 -36.55
CA GLY A 340 1.46 -17.96 -36.09
C GLY A 340 1.29 -18.08 -34.57
N ALA A 341 2.32 -17.79 -33.77
CA ALA A 341 2.17 -17.73 -32.32
C ALA A 341 1.24 -16.57 -31.89
N ALA A 342 0.40 -16.80 -30.88
CA ALA A 342 -0.42 -15.75 -30.26
C ALA A 342 0.48 -14.59 -29.75
N PRO A 343 0.07 -13.32 -29.93
CA PRO A 343 0.82 -12.14 -29.49
C PRO A 343 1.18 -12.10 -28.00
N SER A 344 2.10 -11.20 -27.66
CA SER A 344 2.58 -11.00 -26.29
C SER A 344 1.95 -9.79 -25.63
N GLU A 345 1.16 -10.05 -24.60
CA GLU A 345 0.41 -9.05 -23.84
C GLU A 345 1.28 -8.32 -22.81
N VAL A 346 0.96 -7.06 -22.56
CA VAL A 346 1.55 -6.24 -21.48
C VAL A 346 0.44 -5.52 -20.71
N ASN A 347 -0.46 -6.30 -20.12
CA ASN A 347 -1.71 -5.83 -19.53
C ASN A 347 -1.64 -5.68 -18.00
N GLN A 348 -2.44 -4.76 -17.45
CA GLN A 348 -2.66 -4.59 -16.00
C GLN A 348 -1.40 -4.25 -15.16
N ASN A 349 -0.35 -3.71 -15.78
CA ASN A 349 0.84 -3.24 -15.07
C ASN A 349 0.60 -1.85 -14.44
N GLU A 350 1.34 -1.51 -13.38
CA GLU A 350 1.19 -0.24 -12.64
C GLU A 350 2.54 0.47 -12.46
N VAL A 351 2.63 1.74 -12.89
CA VAL A 351 3.79 2.62 -12.65
C VAL A 351 3.37 3.81 -11.80
N THR A 352 4.12 4.09 -10.73
CA THR A 352 3.92 5.27 -9.88
C THR A 352 5.22 6.05 -9.68
N LEU A 353 5.18 7.36 -9.93
CA LEU A 353 6.27 8.31 -9.70
C LEU A 353 5.86 9.31 -8.60
N ILE A 354 6.67 9.45 -7.55
CA ILE A 354 6.40 10.36 -6.42
C ILE A 354 7.63 11.23 -6.12
N GLY A 355 7.46 12.56 -6.16
CA GLY A 355 8.52 13.52 -5.87
C GLY A 355 9.79 13.40 -6.72
N SER A 356 9.74 12.71 -7.85
CA SER A 356 10.92 12.19 -8.57
C SER A 356 10.92 12.57 -10.05
N GLU A 357 11.96 12.16 -10.79
CA GLU A 357 12.10 12.46 -12.22
C GLU A 357 12.33 11.21 -13.08
N ALA A 358 11.73 11.18 -14.28
CA ALA A 358 11.84 10.10 -15.26
C ALA A 358 11.98 10.65 -16.69
N ALA A 359 12.67 9.93 -17.59
CA ALA A 359 12.74 10.30 -19.01
C ALA A 359 11.41 10.07 -19.73
N GLU A 360 10.96 8.83 -19.85
CA GLU A 360 9.64 8.47 -20.40
C GLU A 360 9.00 7.37 -19.54
N ILE A 361 7.68 7.35 -19.47
CA ILE A 361 6.92 6.37 -18.68
C ILE A 361 5.91 5.64 -19.55
N TYR A 362 5.96 4.31 -19.49
CA TYR A 362 5.07 3.38 -20.15
C TYR A 362 4.41 2.49 -19.09
N GLY A 363 3.08 2.49 -18.96
CA GLY A 363 2.40 1.49 -18.15
C GLY A 363 2.67 0.09 -18.72
N GLY A 364 2.52 -0.08 -20.04
CA GLY A 364 3.05 -1.22 -20.79
C GLY A 364 3.51 -0.83 -22.20
N GLU A 365 4.56 -1.47 -22.73
CA GLU A 365 4.97 -1.39 -24.15
C GLU A 365 5.06 -2.78 -24.79
N THR A 366 4.37 -3.01 -25.91
CA THR A 366 4.47 -4.27 -26.69
C THR A 366 4.65 -4.04 -28.18
N GLY A 367 5.53 -4.85 -28.78
CA GLY A 367 5.77 -4.86 -30.22
C GLY A 367 4.67 -5.54 -31.05
N GLY A 368 3.72 -6.25 -30.43
CA GLY A 368 2.77 -7.10 -31.18
C GLY A 368 1.43 -7.45 -30.52
N GLY A 369 1.34 -7.47 -29.19
CA GLY A 369 0.08 -7.78 -28.45
C GLY A 369 -0.64 -6.52 -27.99
N ASN A 370 -1.52 -6.66 -27.00
CA ASN A 370 -2.21 -5.52 -26.41
C ASN A 370 -1.45 -4.94 -25.20
N ALA A 371 -1.65 -3.65 -24.96
CA ALA A 371 -1.18 -2.89 -23.81
C ALA A 371 -2.38 -2.28 -23.08
N ASN A 372 -3.25 -3.14 -22.55
CA ASN A 372 -4.56 -2.78 -22.02
C ASN A 372 -4.59 -2.75 -20.48
N LEU A 373 -5.50 -1.96 -19.91
CA LEU A 373 -5.76 -1.89 -18.45
C LEU A 373 -4.55 -1.53 -17.58
N ASN A 374 -3.47 -0.99 -18.17
CA ASN A 374 -2.30 -0.50 -17.45
C ASN A 374 -2.59 0.85 -16.79
N LYS A 375 -1.78 1.19 -15.79
CA LYS A 375 -2.00 2.36 -14.96
C LYS A 375 -0.71 3.14 -14.70
N VAL A 376 -0.74 4.45 -14.90
CA VAL A 376 0.37 5.36 -14.60
C VAL A 376 -0.09 6.48 -13.68
N ALA A 377 0.65 6.75 -12.61
CA ALA A 377 0.35 7.82 -11.68
C ALA A 377 1.58 8.67 -11.31
N LEU A 378 1.51 9.98 -11.53
CA LEU A 378 2.51 10.96 -11.10
C LEU A 378 1.96 11.77 -9.93
N ARG A 379 2.71 11.85 -8.81
CA ARG A 379 2.33 12.58 -7.59
C ARG A 379 3.46 13.43 -7.04
N SER A 380 3.11 14.47 -6.30
CA SER A 380 4.06 15.13 -5.39
C SER A 380 4.25 14.32 -4.10
N ASP A 381 5.42 14.43 -3.46
CA ASP A 381 5.65 13.96 -2.08
C ASP A 381 5.31 15.04 -1.02
N GLY A 382 4.88 16.24 -1.46
CA GLY A 382 4.64 17.43 -0.63
C GLY A 382 5.72 18.51 -0.76
N ALA A 383 6.97 18.14 -1.02
CA ALA A 383 8.11 19.06 -1.22
C ALA A 383 8.55 19.15 -2.68
N ASN A 384 8.46 18.04 -3.40
CA ASN A 384 8.85 17.84 -4.78
C ASN A 384 7.62 17.56 -5.64
N LYS A 385 7.48 18.24 -6.78
CA LYS A 385 6.60 17.77 -7.87
C LYS A 385 7.30 16.66 -8.66
N SER A 386 6.55 15.65 -9.12
CA SER A 386 7.09 14.67 -10.07
C SER A 386 7.21 15.29 -11.48
N GLN A 387 8.20 14.84 -12.24
CA GLN A 387 8.43 15.27 -13.62
C GLN A 387 8.70 14.06 -14.53
N ALA A 388 8.07 14.03 -15.71
CA ALA A 388 8.36 13.07 -16.78
C ALA A 388 8.53 13.78 -18.13
N GLY A 389 9.21 13.17 -19.10
CA GLY A 389 9.26 13.65 -20.48
C GLY A 389 7.94 13.41 -21.21
N ILE A 390 7.62 12.14 -21.50
CA ILE A 390 6.35 11.68 -22.10
C ILE A 390 5.72 10.63 -21.16
N VAL A 391 4.38 10.57 -21.13
CA VAL A 391 3.63 9.53 -20.41
C VAL A 391 2.68 8.78 -21.36
N TYR A 392 2.78 7.45 -21.36
CA TYR A 392 1.86 6.52 -22.02
C TYR A 392 1.19 5.62 -20.97
N GLY A 393 -0.14 5.63 -20.87
CA GLY A 393 -0.87 4.66 -20.05
C GLY A 393 -0.64 3.24 -20.56
N GLY A 394 -0.82 3.02 -21.86
CA GLY A 394 -0.35 1.83 -22.57
C GLY A 394 0.08 2.16 -24.00
N LYS A 395 1.05 1.39 -24.54
CA LYS A 395 1.54 1.52 -25.91
C LYS A 395 1.66 0.16 -26.60
N SER A 396 1.01 0.01 -27.75
CA SER A 396 1.20 -1.14 -28.65
C SER A 396 1.57 -0.65 -30.04
N LEU A 397 2.45 -1.37 -30.74
CA LEU A 397 2.83 -1.01 -32.11
C LEU A 397 1.84 -1.50 -33.17
N THR A 398 1.06 -2.54 -32.89
CA THR A 398 0.20 -3.18 -33.91
C THR A 398 -1.20 -3.59 -33.43
N ASN A 399 -1.42 -3.69 -32.12
CA ASN A 399 -2.66 -4.14 -31.47
C ASN A 399 -3.14 -3.08 -30.46
N SER A 400 -4.12 -3.39 -29.60
CA SER A 400 -4.77 -2.37 -28.77
C SER A 400 -3.92 -1.77 -27.65
N ALA A 401 -4.31 -0.57 -27.22
CA ALA A 401 -3.94 0.08 -25.98
C ALA A 401 -5.21 0.66 -25.32
N ASP A 402 -6.12 -0.22 -24.90
CA ASP A 402 -7.46 0.10 -24.39
C ASP A 402 -7.53 0.17 -22.85
N LYS A 403 -8.45 0.99 -22.34
CA LYS A 403 -8.88 1.02 -20.93
C LYS A 403 -7.74 1.30 -19.91
N ASN A 404 -6.66 1.92 -20.34
CA ASN A 404 -5.57 2.35 -19.48
C ASN A 404 -5.96 3.59 -18.66
N GLU A 405 -5.37 3.78 -17.47
CA GLU A 405 -5.61 4.93 -16.60
C GLU A 405 -4.33 5.75 -16.37
N VAL A 406 -4.36 7.05 -16.67
CA VAL A 406 -3.26 7.99 -16.39
C VAL A 406 -3.73 9.07 -15.41
N GLY A 407 -3.02 9.23 -14.29
CA GLY A 407 -3.34 10.21 -13.26
C GLY A 407 -2.15 11.12 -12.93
N ILE A 408 -2.24 12.41 -13.26
CA ILE A 408 -1.20 13.42 -12.97
C ILE A 408 -1.70 14.35 -11.88
N PHE A 409 -1.08 14.31 -10.69
CA PHE A 409 -1.51 15.04 -9.50
C PHE A 409 -0.37 15.90 -8.94
N ASN A 410 -0.55 17.23 -8.89
CA ASN A 410 0.46 18.19 -8.42
C ASN A 410 1.86 17.94 -9.04
N SER A 411 1.89 17.66 -10.36
CA SER A 411 3.04 17.12 -11.09
C SER A 411 3.08 17.66 -12.52
N ALA A 412 4.20 17.46 -13.22
CA ALA A 412 4.38 17.96 -14.58
C ALA A 412 4.85 16.89 -15.59
N VAL A 413 4.50 17.09 -16.85
CA VAL A 413 5.01 16.31 -18.00
C VAL A 413 5.57 17.31 -19.01
N ARG A 414 6.81 17.11 -19.47
CA ARG A 414 7.54 18.09 -20.30
C ARG A 414 7.03 18.14 -21.76
N LYS A 415 6.48 17.03 -22.25
CA LYS A 415 5.86 16.86 -23.57
C LYS A 415 4.43 16.30 -23.38
N ASP A 416 4.02 15.36 -24.23
CA ASP A 416 2.64 14.87 -24.35
C ASP A 416 2.26 13.79 -23.31
N VAL A 417 0.94 13.60 -23.17
CA VAL A 417 0.34 12.52 -22.38
C VAL A 417 -0.65 11.73 -23.25
N TYR A 418 -0.50 10.42 -23.27
CA TYR A 418 -1.37 9.48 -23.97
C TYR A 418 -2.05 8.54 -22.97
N GLY A 419 -3.37 8.42 -23.00
CA GLY A 419 -4.09 7.39 -22.25
C GLY A 419 -3.77 6.01 -22.83
N GLY A 420 -4.12 5.82 -24.10
CA GLY A 420 -3.64 4.72 -24.93
C GLY A 420 -2.98 5.22 -26.21
N HIS A 421 -1.91 4.56 -26.66
CA HIS A 421 -1.27 4.82 -27.94
C HIS A 421 -1.12 3.54 -28.76
N THR A 422 -1.66 3.53 -29.97
CA THR A 422 -1.47 2.46 -30.95
C THR A 422 -0.71 2.96 -32.18
N GLY A 423 0.24 2.16 -32.64
CA GLY A 423 0.99 2.42 -33.87
C GLY A 423 0.19 2.09 -35.13
N TYR A 424 0.92 1.91 -36.24
CA TYR A 424 0.46 1.61 -37.61
C TYR A 424 -0.23 0.22 -37.81
N GLY A 425 -0.98 -0.26 -36.82
CA GLY A 425 -1.70 -1.53 -36.85
C GLY A 425 -3.21 -1.39 -37.07
N THR A 426 -3.94 -2.41 -36.61
CA THR A 426 -5.43 -2.46 -36.62
C THR A 426 -6.01 -2.41 -35.21
N GLY A 427 -5.19 -2.14 -34.19
CA GLY A 427 -5.60 -2.07 -32.80
C GLY A 427 -6.19 -0.72 -32.40
N ASN A 428 -6.94 -0.72 -31.29
CA ASN A 428 -7.67 0.45 -30.81
C ASN A 428 -6.98 1.17 -29.64
N ALA A 429 -7.37 2.42 -29.41
CA ALA A 429 -7.00 3.21 -28.25
C ALA A 429 -8.28 3.67 -27.53
N ASP A 430 -9.12 2.71 -27.13
CA ASP A 430 -10.49 2.95 -26.68
C ASP A 430 -10.65 2.95 -25.15
N ALA A 431 -11.64 3.70 -24.67
CA ALA A 431 -12.09 3.74 -23.28
C ALA A 431 -10.98 4.01 -22.23
N ASN A 432 -9.87 4.62 -22.66
CA ASN A 432 -8.80 5.07 -21.78
C ASN A 432 -9.26 6.29 -20.96
N LYS A 433 -8.66 6.45 -19.77
CA LYS A 433 -9.05 7.45 -18.79
C LYS A 433 -7.86 8.29 -18.35
N ILE A 434 -7.94 9.60 -18.55
CA ILE A 434 -6.95 10.56 -18.03
C ILE A 434 -7.57 11.35 -16.89
N THR A 435 -6.80 11.62 -15.84
CA THR A 435 -7.15 12.55 -14.75
C THR A 435 -5.98 13.49 -14.50
N LEU A 436 -6.20 14.79 -14.68
CA LEU A 436 -5.23 15.85 -14.42
C LEU A 436 -5.72 16.70 -13.24
N SER A 437 -4.87 16.90 -12.23
CA SER A 437 -5.14 17.75 -11.07
C SER A 437 -3.88 18.53 -10.67
N ASP A 438 -3.95 19.85 -10.63
CA ASP A 438 -2.82 20.72 -10.25
C ASP A 438 -1.58 20.47 -11.14
N ALA A 439 -1.87 20.21 -12.42
CA ALA A 439 -0.97 19.57 -13.37
C ALA A 439 -0.52 20.53 -14.49
N ASN A 440 0.72 20.38 -14.95
CA ASN A 440 1.29 21.16 -16.04
C ASN A 440 1.88 20.25 -17.12
N ILE A 441 1.29 20.27 -18.31
CA ILE A 441 1.67 19.43 -19.45
C ILE A 441 2.24 20.35 -20.55
N GLY A 442 3.49 20.13 -20.96
CA GLY A 442 4.15 20.96 -21.97
C GLY A 442 3.67 20.69 -23.39
N GLY A 443 3.31 19.44 -23.70
CA GLY A 443 2.72 19.03 -24.97
C GLY A 443 1.19 18.97 -24.94
N SER A 444 0.63 18.09 -25.77
CA SER A 444 -0.81 17.81 -25.87
C SER A 444 -1.23 16.65 -24.95
N VAL A 445 -2.54 16.46 -24.78
CA VAL A 445 -3.14 15.38 -24.00
C VAL A 445 -4.13 14.62 -24.88
N TYR A 446 -3.87 13.34 -25.15
CA TYR A 446 -4.70 12.48 -25.99
C TYR A 446 -5.32 11.37 -25.15
N GLY A 447 -6.65 11.30 -25.08
CA GLY A 447 -7.35 10.20 -24.41
C GLY A 447 -7.00 8.86 -25.04
N GLY A 448 -7.26 8.75 -26.36
CA GLY A 448 -6.69 7.71 -27.22
C GLY A 448 -5.96 8.32 -28.42
N TYR A 449 -4.86 7.69 -28.85
CA TYR A 449 -4.08 8.10 -30.01
C TYR A 449 -3.79 6.88 -30.89
N ASN A 450 -4.25 6.93 -32.14
CA ASN A 450 -4.17 5.84 -33.10
C ASN A 450 -3.45 6.31 -34.37
N GLU A 451 -2.35 5.65 -34.73
CA GLU A 451 -1.61 5.87 -35.98
C GLU A 451 -2.02 4.88 -37.09
N GLY A 452 -2.97 3.98 -36.80
CA GLY A 452 -3.49 3.00 -37.74
C GLY A 452 -4.62 3.55 -38.61
N PHE A 453 -4.64 3.16 -39.88
CA PHE A 453 -5.67 3.55 -40.85
C PHE A 453 -7.09 3.02 -40.51
N THR A 454 -7.19 1.98 -39.68
CA THR A 454 -8.44 1.27 -39.37
C THR A 454 -8.76 1.16 -37.88
N GLY A 455 -7.80 1.47 -37.00
CA GLY A 455 -8.03 1.46 -35.56
C GLY A 455 -8.84 2.67 -35.09
N SER A 456 -9.49 2.53 -33.94
CA SER A 456 -10.32 3.58 -33.33
C SER A 456 -9.73 4.22 -32.08
N ALA A 457 -10.34 5.33 -31.66
CA ALA A 457 -10.03 6.04 -30.42
C ALA A 457 -11.32 6.58 -29.79
N ILE A 458 -12.22 5.67 -29.40
CA ILE A 458 -13.59 5.96 -28.94
C ILE A 458 -13.79 5.80 -27.42
N ASN A 459 -14.83 6.44 -26.89
CA ASN A 459 -15.26 6.37 -25.48
C ASN A 459 -14.20 6.78 -24.44
N ASN A 460 -13.14 7.48 -24.85
CA ASN A 460 -12.07 7.94 -23.98
C ASN A 460 -12.55 9.10 -23.08
N ILE A 461 -12.07 9.14 -21.83
CA ILE A 461 -12.53 10.08 -20.82
C ILE A 461 -11.36 10.90 -20.26
N ILE A 462 -11.37 12.21 -20.49
CA ILE A 462 -10.42 13.15 -19.85
C ILE A 462 -11.13 13.87 -18.71
N ASN A 463 -10.49 13.91 -17.54
CA ASN A 463 -10.98 14.55 -16.33
C ASN A 463 -9.99 15.63 -15.89
N LEU A 464 -10.43 16.88 -15.85
CA LEU A 464 -9.62 18.03 -15.44
C LEU A 464 -10.11 18.55 -14.09
N LYS A 465 -9.22 18.73 -13.11
CA LYS A 465 -9.54 19.14 -11.74
C LYS A 465 -8.56 20.21 -11.26
N ASN A 466 -9.03 21.15 -10.42
CA ASN A 466 -8.22 22.25 -9.89
C ASN A 466 -7.48 22.99 -11.04
N SER A 467 -6.32 23.60 -10.79
CA SER A 467 -5.53 24.24 -11.85
C SER A 467 -4.97 23.20 -12.84
N VAL A 468 -5.24 23.33 -14.14
CA VAL A 468 -4.58 22.48 -15.16
C VAL A 468 -4.11 23.33 -16.34
N ARG A 469 -2.85 23.14 -16.71
CA ARG A 469 -2.22 23.82 -17.84
C ARG A 469 -1.71 22.81 -18.86
N VAL A 470 -2.06 23.00 -20.11
CA VAL A 470 -1.64 22.19 -21.26
C VAL A 470 -1.09 23.14 -22.33
N GLY A 471 0.14 22.90 -22.79
CA GLY A 471 0.78 23.73 -23.81
C GLY A 471 0.24 23.47 -25.22
N GLY A 472 -0.10 22.21 -25.51
CA GLY A 472 -0.78 21.78 -26.74
C GLY A 472 -2.29 21.62 -26.57
N ASP A 473 -2.88 20.73 -27.37
CA ASP A 473 -4.32 20.49 -27.40
C ASP A 473 -4.76 19.45 -26.36
N ILE A 474 -6.01 19.54 -25.92
CA ILE A 474 -6.70 18.46 -25.18
C ILE A 474 -7.63 17.76 -26.16
N VAL A 475 -7.36 16.49 -26.43
CA VAL A 475 -7.98 15.72 -27.52
C VAL A 475 -8.61 14.44 -26.95
N GLY A 476 -9.91 14.25 -27.16
CA GLY A 476 -10.62 13.05 -26.68
C GLY A 476 -10.08 11.77 -27.31
N GLY A 477 -9.99 11.77 -28.65
CA GLY A 477 -9.35 10.71 -29.42
C GLY A 477 -8.78 11.23 -30.73
N LYS A 478 -7.70 10.62 -31.21
CA LYS A 478 -7.17 10.81 -32.58
C LYS A 478 -7.05 9.45 -33.28
N ALA A 479 -7.52 9.40 -34.51
CA ALA A 479 -7.36 8.33 -35.49
C ALA A 479 -7.36 8.98 -36.90
N GLU A 480 -7.03 8.21 -37.94
CA GLU A 480 -6.93 8.74 -39.31
C GLU A 480 -8.30 9.15 -39.91
N SER A 481 -9.38 8.51 -39.49
CA SER A 481 -10.75 8.85 -39.91
C SER A 481 -11.61 9.32 -38.73
N GLN A 482 -12.32 10.43 -38.92
CA GLN A 482 -13.27 10.95 -37.93
C GLN A 482 -14.41 9.97 -37.62
N MET A 483 -14.71 9.02 -38.50
CA MET A 483 -15.68 7.95 -38.25
C MET A 483 -15.24 6.99 -37.13
N HIS A 484 -13.94 6.94 -36.82
CA HIS A 484 -13.37 6.08 -35.77
C HIS A 484 -13.18 6.84 -34.43
N ILE A 485 -13.87 7.98 -34.26
CA ILE A 485 -13.72 8.93 -33.15
C ILE A 485 -15.12 9.38 -32.66
N SER A 486 -15.61 8.79 -31.58
CA SER A 486 -16.96 8.98 -31.03
C SER A 486 -17.03 8.61 -29.54
N GLY A 487 -18.09 9.01 -28.83
CA GLY A 487 -18.30 8.72 -27.39
C GLY A 487 -17.33 9.41 -26.42
N ASN A 488 -16.30 10.08 -26.93
CA ASN A 488 -15.25 10.71 -26.13
C ASN A 488 -15.82 11.83 -25.24
N THR A 489 -15.40 11.86 -23.97
CA THR A 489 -15.98 12.73 -22.94
C THR A 489 -14.92 13.58 -22.24
N LEU A 490 -15.17 14.88 -22.12
CA LEU A 490 -14.39 15.80 -21.28
C LEU A 490 -15.19 16.16 -20.02
N ASN A 491 -14.63 15.88 -18.85
CA ASN A 491 -15.18 16.27 -17.55
C ASN A 491 -14.32 17.35 -16.89
N VAL A 492 -14.90 18.46 -16.45
CA VAL A 492 -14.18 19.63 -15.93
C VAL A 492 -14.70 20.01 -14.55
N TYR A 493 -13.85 19.88 -13.52
CA TYR A 493 -14.13 20.17 -12.12
C TYR A 493 -13.21 21.32 -11.65
N SER A 494 -13.33 22.49 -12.29
CA SER A 494 -12.34 23.56 -12.17
C SER A 494 -12.90 24.94 -12.57
N ASN A 495 -12.15 25.99 -12.20
CA ASN A 495 -12.29 27.40 -12.62
C ASN A 495 -10.98 27.96 -13.24
N ASP A 496 -9.94 27.14 -13.47
CA ASP A 496 -8.61 27.54 -13.99
C ASP A 496 -8.02 26.44 -14.90
N ILE A 497 -8.54 26.35 -16.14
CA ILE A 497 -8.00 25.47 -17.19
C ILE A 497 -7.45 26.32 -18.34
N THR A 498 -6.20 26.06 -18.76
CA THR A 498 -5.62 26.63 -19.98
C THR A 498 -5.13 25.53 -20.92
N ALA A 499 -5.50 25.60 -22.19
CA ALA A 499 -5.01 24.71 -23.25
C ALA A 499 -4.76 25.47 -24.56
N GLY A 500 -4.12 24.82 -25.55
CA GLY A 500 -4.11 25.29 -26.93
C GLY A 500 -5.52 25.30 -27.51
N ASN A 501 -6.10 24.11 -27.68
CA ASN A 501 -7.46 23.89 -28.16
C ASN A 501 -8.11 22.67 -27.47
N VAL A 502 -9.43 22.49 -27.63
CA VAL A 502 -10.14 21.23 -27.31
C VAL A 502 -10.66 20.60 -28.59
N LYS A 503 -10.50 19.27 -28.75
CA LYS A 503 -10.85 18.56 -29.99
C LYS A 503 -11.42 17.18 -29.71
N ASN A 504 -12.27 16.69 -30.62
CA ASN A 504 -12.71 15.29 -30.69
C ASN A 504 -13.37 14.73 -29.41
N PHE A 505 -14.27 15.53 -28.81
CA PHE A 505 -15.19 15.11 -27.75
C PHE A 505 -16.64 15.23 -28.23
N GLU A 506 -17.45 14.23 -27.90
CA GLU A 506 -18.90 14.24 -28.14
C GLU A 506 -19.66 14.83 -26.93
N THR A 507 -19.11 14.70 -25.71
CA THR A 507 -19.75 15.18 -24.48
C THR A 507 -18.79 16.04 -23.64
N TYR A 508 -19.26 17.22 -23.24
CA TYR A 508 -18.58 18.16 -22.36
C TYR A 508 -19.39 18.36 -21.07
N ASN A 509 -18.90 17.82 -19.96
CA ASN A 509 -19.51 17.95 -18.63
C ASN A 509 -18.73 18.93 -17.76
N PHE A 510 -19.34 20.07 -17.45
CA PHE A 510 -18.81 21.07 -16.54
C PHE A 510 -19.43 20.92 -15.15
N TYR A 511 -18.59 20.75 -14.13
CA TYR A 511 -18.95 20.62 -12.73
C TYR A 511 -18.43 21.86 -12.01
N LEU A 512 -19.26 22.91 -11.95
CA LEU A 512 -18.88 24.22 -11.43
C LEU A 512 -18.62 24.17 -9.91
N PRO A 513 -17.40 24.47 -9.43
CA PRO A 513 -17.08 24.49 -8.00
C PRO A 513 -17.81 25.60 -7.22
N GLN A 514 -17.79 25.51 -5.89
CA GLN A 514 -18.45 26.49 -5.00
C GLN A 514 -17.96 27.94 -5.23
N ASP A 515 -16.70 28.13 -5.60
CA ASP A 515 -16.07 29.44 -5.75
C ASP A 515 -16.21 30.06 -7.14
N THR A 516 -16.87 29.38 -8.10
CA THR A 516 -17.21 29.95 -9.41
C THR A 516 -18.03 31.24 -9.25
N LYS A 517 -17.62 32.30 -9.98
CA LYS A 517 -18.23 33.64 -9.97
C LYS A 517 -18.75 33.99 -11.36
N ALA A 518 -19.67 34.95 -11.45
CA ALA A 518 -20.02 35.60 -12.70
C ALA A 518 -18.76 36.07 -13.47
N GLY A 519 -18.74 35.87 -14.79
CA GLY A 519 -17.63 36.25 -15.67
C GLY A 519 -16.39 35.35 -15.63
N SER A 520 -16.36 34.27 -14.83
CA SER A 520 -15.22 33.34 -14.78
C SER A 520 -15.01 32.60 -16.10
N ASP A 521 -13.76 32.45 -16.52
CA ASP A 521 -13.35 31.68 -17.71
C ASP A 521 -12.92 30.27 -17.29
N ILE A 522 -13.79 29.27 -17.49
CA ILE A 522 -13.57 27.89 -17.04
C ILE A 522 -12.47 27.19 -17.85
N ILE A 523 -12.50 27.34 -19.19
CA ILE A 523 -11.42 26.93 -20.09
C ILE A 523 -11.02 28.11 -20.98
N SER A 524 -9.75 28.49 -20.92
CA SER A 524 -9.12 29.44 -21.86
C SER A 524 -8.29 28.71 -22.92
N LEU A 525 -8.52 29.04 -24.19
CA LEU A 525 -7.92 28.38 -25.37
C LEU A 525 -7.04 29.36 -26.18
N SER A 526 -5.72 29.15 -26.11
CA SER A 526 -4.72 30.06 -26.68
C SER A 526 -4.49 29.89 -28.19
N SER A 527 -4.92 28.78 -28.79
CA SER A 527 -4.67 28.51 -30.21
C SER A 527 -5.46 29.45 -31.13
N ASN A 528 -4.80 29.90 -32.20
CA ASN A 528 -5.37 30.72 -33.27
C ASN A 528 -6.28 29.93 -34.23
N GLU A 529 -6.26 28.59 -34.16
CA GLU A 529 -7.19 27.70 -34.87
C GLU A 529 -8.61 27.83 -34.31
N ASP A 530 -9.61 27.56 -35.13
CA ASP A 530 -11.00 27.44 -34.66
C ASP A 530 -11.18 26.24 -33.70
N THR A 531 -12.18 26.34 -32.83
CA THR A 531 -12.61 25.27 -31.93
C THR A 531 -13.99 24.81 -32.40
N ASP A 532 -14.06 23.64 -33.05
CA ASP A 532 -15.33 23.06 -33.50
C ASP A 532 -15.99 22.23 -32.40
N LEU A 533 -17.23 22.59 -32.10
CA LEU A 533 -18.11 22.05 -31.08
C LEU A 533 -19.50 21.67 -31.65
N LYS A 534 -19.67 21.63 -32.97
CA LYS A 534 -20.93 21.21 -33.62
C LYS A 534 -21.29 19.77 -33.25
N GLY A 535 -22.56 19.51 -33.00
CA GLY A 535 -23.08 18.23 -32.52
C GLY A 535 -22.66 17.84 -31.10
N ALA A 536 -21.86 18.66 -30.40
CA ALA A 536 -21.36 18.33 -29.07
C ALA A 536 -22.43 18.55 -27.99
N LYS A 537 -22.49 17.62 -27.04
CA LYS A 537 -23.46 17.60 -25.93
C LYS A 537 -22.87 18.33 -24.73
N PHE A 538 -23.56 19.36 -24.26
CA PHE A 538 -23.10 20.19 -23.14
C PHE A 538 -23.94 19.99 -21.90
N LYS A 539 -23.27 19.76 -20.77
CA LYS A 539 -23.88 19.63 -19.45
C LYS A 539 -23.18 20.53 -18.45
N VAL A 540 -23.95 21.31 -17.70
CA VAL A 540 -23.44 22.18 -16.64
C VAL A 540 -24.13 21.82 -15.33
N THR A 541 -23.36 21.34 -14.37
CA THR A 541 -23.80 20.92 -13.03
C THR A 541 -22.92 21.55 -11.95
N ILE A 542 -23.22 21.29 -10.68
CA ILE A 542 -22.53 21.86 -9.52
C ILE A 542 -21.67 20.80 -8.82
N ASP A 543 -20.40 21.12 -8.54
CA ASP A 543 -19.53 20.24 -7.74
C ASP A 543 -19.74 20.50 -6.23
N GLY A 544 -20.65 19.72 -5.63
CA GLY A 544 -20.91 19.71 -4.18
C GLY A 544 -21.75 20.87 -3.66
N ARG A 545 -21.11 21.99 -3.28
CA ARG A 545 -21.77 23.18 -2.69
C ARG A 545 -22.14 24.18 -3.79
N ALA A 546 -23.27 24.87 -3.60
CA ALA A 546 -23.81 25.85 -4.54
C ALA A 546 -22.77 26.92 -4.94
N PRO A 547 -22.62 27.24 -6.25
CA PRO A 547 -21.69 28.28 -6.69
C PRO A 547 -22.18 29.66 -6.26
N LYS A 548 -21.26 30.63 -6.23
CA LYS A 548 -21.56 32.05 -6.00
C LYS A 548 -22.08 32.72 -7.27
N LEU A 549 -23.18 32.19 -7.78
CA LEU A 549 -23.86 32.61 -8.99
C LEU A 549 -25.35 32.87 -8.72
N ASN A 550 -25.82 34.03 -9.18
CA ASN A 550 -27.21 34.49 -9.12
C ASN A 550 -27.95 34.22 -10.44
N ILE A 551 -29.27 34.37 -10.43
CA ILE A 551 -30.08 34.25 -11.65
C ILE A 551 -29.74 35.39 -12.62
N ASN A 552 -29.64 35.05 -13.90
CA ASN A 552 -29.14 35.86 -15.02
C ASN A 552 -27.64 36.19 -15.00
N GLU A 553 -26.85 35.66 -14.06
CA GLU A 553 -25.39 35.72 -14.15
C GLU A 553 -24.83 34.61 -15.06
N THR A 554 -23.73 34.93 -15.73
CA THR A 554 -23.12 34.11 -16.79
C THR A 554 -21.69 33.72 -16.44
N VAL A 555 -21.28 32.50 -16.82
CA VAL A 555 -19.89 32.02 -16.81
C VAL A 555 -19.46 31.62 -18.22
N ASN A 556 -18.17 31.68 -18.52
CA ASN A 556 -17.64 31.31 -19.83
C ASN A 556 -17.09 29.87 -19.75
N LEU A 557 -17.81 28.91 -20.32
CA LEU A 557 -17.41 27.50 -20.28
C LEU A 557 -16.14 27.26 -21.09
N ILE A 558 -16.07 27.87 -22.29
CA ILE A 558 -14.94 27.79 -23.21
C ILE A 558 -14.75 29.17 -23.84
N LYS A 559 -13.52 29.68 -23.83
CA LYS A 559 -13.18 31.00 -24.35
C LYS A 559 -11.89 30.97 -25.15
N LYS A 560 -11.92 31.52 -26.36
CA LYS A 560 -10.74 31.77 -27.20
C LYS A 560 -9.98 32.98 -26.64
N THR A 561 -8.69 32.80 -26.41
CA THR A 561 -7.72 33.86 -26.08
C THR A 561 -6.66 34.05 -27.17
N GLY A 562 -6.58 33.12 -28.13
CA GLY A 562 -5.91 33.35 -29.42
C GLY A 562 -6.57 34.48 -30.22
N ALA A 563 -5.79 35.14 -31.08
CA ALA A 563 -6.16 36.41 -31.71
C ALA A 563 -7.17 36.27 -32.87
N SER A 564 -7.22 35.11 -33.53
CA SER A 564 -8.06 34.87 -34.71
C SER A 564 -9.08 33.74 -34.56
N GLY A 565 -8.82 32.77 -33.69
CA GLY A 565 -9.58 31.52 -33.62
C GLY A 565 -10.95 31.72 -32.98
N LYS A 566 -11.98 31.10 -33.56
CA LYS A 566 -13.39 31.23 -33.20
C LYS A 566 -13.93 29.98 -32.49
N ILE A 567 -15.11 30.12 -31.89
CA ILE A 567 -15.98 29.01 -31.50
C ILE A 567 -16.94 28.72 -32.66
N LEU A 568 -16.92 27.48 -33.16
CA LEU A 568 -17.94 26.96 -34.07
C LEU A 568 -18.84 26.02 -33.25
N ALA A 569 -20.15 26.26 -33.23
CA ALA A 569 -21.12 25.48 -32.47
C ALA A 569 -22.49 25.56 -33.18
N ASP A 570 -23.43 24.72 -32.77
CA ASP A 570 -24.79 24.71 -33.32
C ASP A 570 -25.60 25.93 -32.81
N ASP A 571 -26.56 26.41 -33.61
CA ASP A 571 -27.36 27.60 -33.30
C ASP A 571 -28.26 27.44 -32.07
N GLU A 572 -28.71 26.22 -31.77
CA GLU A 572 -29.52 25.88 -30.59
C GLU A 572 -28.85 24.77 -29.75
N ILE A 573 -28.18 25.16 -28.66
CA ILE A 573 -27.65 24.22 -27.67
C ILE A 573 -28.70 24.01 -26.58
N LYS A 574 -29.11 22.75 -26.37
CA LYS A 574 -30.23 22.41 -25.49
C LYS A 574 -29.88 22.58 -24.00
N TYR A 575 -30.88 23.02 -23.25
CA TYR A 575 -30.82 23.19 -21.80
C TYR A 575 -30.91 21.83 -21.09
N GLU A 576 -29.94 21.49 -20.24
CA GLU A 576 -30.11 20.45 -19.21
C GLU A 576 -30.49 21.06 -17.85
N THR A 577 -31.35 20.36 -17.10
CA THR A 577 -31.60 20.66 -15.68
C THR A 577 -30.64 19.85 -14.84
N ALA A 578 -29.82 20.52 -14.03
CA ALA A 578 -28.82 19.88 -13.18
C ALA A 578 -29.22 19.94 -11.71
N SER A 579 -29.50 18.78 -11.11
CA SER A 579 -29.76 18.64 -9.68
C SER A 579 -28.48 18.76 -8.86
N GLY A 580 -28.35 19.84 -8.11
CA GLY A 580 -27.41 19.96 -7.00
C GLY A 580 -28.00 19.44 -5.69
N THR A 581 -27.20 19.48 -4.61
CA THR A 581 -27.53 18.86 -3.32
C THR A 581 -28.84 19.34 -2.67
N LEU A 582 -29.17 20.64 -2.82
CA LEU A 582 -30.45 21.22 -2.37
C LEU A 582 -31.34 21.70 -3.53
N ASN A 583 -30.75 22.29 -4.57
CA ASN A 583 -31.47 22.98 -5.63
C ASN A 583 -31.24 22.29 -6.98
N ASP A 584 -32.28 22.26 -7.81
CA ASP A 584 -32.15 22.08 -9.25
C ASP A 584 -31.79 23.42 -9.88
N TYR A 585 -30.79 23.41 -10.76
CA TYR A 585 -30.28 24.55 -11.52
C TYR A 585 -30.58 24.34 -13.01
N LYS A 586 -30.93 25.40 -13.74
CA LYS A 586 -30.98 25.36 -15.21
C LYS A 586 -30.06 26.42 -15.81
N PHE A 587 -29.27 26.00 -16.78
CA PHE A 587 -28.33 26.86 -17.50
C PHE A 587 -28.74 27.00 -18.96
N GLU A 588 -28.82 28.25 -19.43
CA GLU A 588 -28.83 28.58 -20.86
C GLU A 588 -27.40 28.50 -21.38
N ILE A 589 -27.11 27.57 -22.29
CA ILE A 589 -25.80 27.43 -22.92
C ILE A 589 -25.89 28.03 -24.33
N LYS A 590 -25.00 28.96 -24.67
CA LYS A 590 -25.01 29.62 -25.99
C LYS A 590 -23.63 30.14 -26.39
N LYS A 591 -23.42 30.30 -27.69
CA LYS A 591 -22.32 31.09 -28.24
C LYS A 591 -22.56 32.58 -27.96
N THR A 592 -21.55 33.27 -27.42
CA THR A 592 -21.58 34.69 -27.05
C THR A 592 -20.48 35.41 -27.82
N GLY A 593 -20.85 36.08 -28.92
CA GLY A 593 -19.87 36.58 -29.90
C GLY A 593 -19.11 35.42 -30.57
N ASP A 594 -18.05 35.73 -31.33
CA ASP A 594 -17.32 34.71 -32.09
C ASP A 594 -16.34 33.86 -31.25
N THR A 595 -16.01 34.29 -30.03
CA THR A 595 -14.89 33.75 -29.23
C THR A 595 -15.27 32.96 -27.99
N THR A 596 -16.55 32.93 -27.59
CA THR A 596 -16.94 32.41 -26.27
C THR A 596 -18.17 31.50 -26.33
N LEU A 597 -18.12 30.38 -25.63
CA LEU A 597 -19.28 29.57 -25.23
C LEU A 597 -19.60 29.86 -23.77
N SER A 598 -20.81 30.34 -23.48
CA SER A 598 -21.22 30.80 -22.15
C SER A 598 -22.40 30.01 -21.59
N ALA A 599 -22.45 29.86 -20.27
CA ALA A 599 -23.58 29.32 -19.52
C ALA A 599 -24.18 30.38 -18.59
N THR A 600 -25.48 30.67 -18.73
CA THR A 600 -26.20 31.66 -17.91
C THR A 600 -27.22 30.97 -17.02
N LEU A 601 -27.17 31.22 -15.70
CA LEU A 601 -28.08 30.60 -14.74
C LEU A 601 -29.50 31.20 -14.86
N LYS A 602 -30.46 30.42 -15.36
CA LYS A 602 -31.86 30.87 -15.57
C LYS A 602 -32.77 30.57 -14.40
N GLU A 603 -32.63 29.38 -13.80
CA GLU A 603 -33.47 28.94 -12.69
C GLU A 603 -32.62 28.32 -11.58
N LYS A 604 -33.02 28.60 -10.34
CA LYS A 604 -32.44 28.05 -9.10
C LYS A 604 -33.60 27.74 -8.17
N SER A 605 -34.05 26.49 -8.13
CA SER A 605 -35.27 26.08 -7.40
C SER A 605 -34.99 24.88 -6.47
N PRO A 606 -35.67 24.71 -5.34
CA PRO A 606 -35.43 23.55 -4.48
C PRO A 606 -35.70 22.23 -5.20
N GLY A 607 -34.70 21.35 -5.26
CA GLY A 607 -34.81 20.03 -5.87
C GLY A 607 -35.53 19.04 -4.98
N SER A 608 -35.66 17.77 -5.39
CA SER A 608 -36.41 16.75 -4.62
C SER A 608 -35.93 16.60 -3.17
N LYS A 609 -34.61 16.57 -2.94
CA LYS A 609 -33.99 16.57 -1.61
C LYS A 609 -34.25 17.88 -0.85
N GLY A 610 -34.04 19.03 -1.49
CA GLY A 610 -34.31 20.34 -0.89
C GLY A 610 -35.78 20.52 -0.50
N LYS A 611 -36.73 20.01 -1.29
CA LYS A 611 -38.17 20.01 -0.98
C LYS A 611 -38.51 19.14 0.23
N ARG A 612 -37.86 17.98 0.43
CA ARG A 612 -37.98 17.20 1.68
C ARG A 612 -37.41 17.97 2.87
N LEU A 613 -36.23 18.56 2.72
CA LEU A 613 -35.53 19.27 3.80
C LEU A 613 -36.21 20.58 4.22
N LEU A 614 -36.79 21.33 3.27
CA LEU A 614 -37.59 22.51 3.57
C LEU A 614 -38.92 22.16 4.24
N LYS A 615 -39.50 20.98 3.97
CA LYS A 615 -40.66 20.46 4.70
C LYS A 615 -40.32 20.03 6.12
N SER A 616 -39.19 19.35 6.33
CA SER A 616 -38.78 18.91 7.68
C SER A 616 -38.21 20.04 8.54
N ALA A 617 -37.52 21.03 7.96
CA ALA A 617 -37.08 22.24 8.66
C ALA A 617 -38.24 23.18 9.07
N ALA A 618 -39.46 22.91 8.61
CA ALA A 618 -40.68 23.56 9.09
C ALA A 618 -41.34 22.84 10.29
N ALA A 619 -40.83 21.67 10.70
CA ALA A 619 -41.27 20.98 11.91
C ALA A 619 -40.45 21.47 13.12
N PRO A 620 -41.06 22.15 14.11
CA PRO A 620 -40.32 22.70 15.24
C PRO A 620 -39.86 21.60 16.21
N THR A 621 -38.61 21.72 16.66
CA THR A 621 -37.91 21.15 17.85
C THR A 621 -38.05 19.67 18.21
N ASN A 622 -39.23 19.07 18.04
CA ASN A 622 -39.58 17.69 18.42
C ASN A 622 -38.79 16.59 17.71
N LEU A 623 -38.00 16.90 16.67
CA LEU A 623 -37.15 15.91 16.00
C LEU A 623 -35.93 15.55 16.88
N ASN A 624 -35.34 16.53 17.56
CA ASN A 624 -34.15 16.36 18.41
C ASN A 624 -34.45 15.41 19.58
N GLY A 625 -35.53 15.69 20.34
CA GLY A 625 -35.96 14.84 21.44
C GLY A 625 -36.23 13.40 21.00
N LYS A 626 -37.06 13.21 19.97
CA LYS A 626 -37.42 11.87 19.45
C LYS A 626 -36.22 11.06 18.97
N MET A 627 -35.20 11.69 18.37
CA MET A 627 -33.98 10.99 17.96
C MET A 627 -33.11 10.58 19.15
N ASN A 628 -33.08 11.40 20.20
CA ASN A 628 -32.33 11.09 21.42
C ASN A 628 -33.05 10.07 22.32
N ASP A 629 -34.39 10.07 22.36
CA ASP A 629 -35.20 9.03 23.00
C ASP A 629 -34.88 7.65 22.37
N VAL A 630 -34.91 7.59 21.03
CA VAL A 630 -34.53 6.39 20.25
C VAL A 630 -33.08 5.95 20.51
N ALA A 631 -32.14 6.90 20.61
CA ALA A 631 -30.75 6.58 20.95
C ALA A 631 -30.61 6.08 22.41
N SER A 632 -31.34 6.68 23.34
CA SER A 632 -31.38 6.31 24.76
C SER A 632 -31.94 4.90 24.97
N ASP A 633 -33.06 4.55 24.34
CA ASP A 633 -33.62 3.20 24.44
C ASP A 633 -32.69 2.15 23.80
N ALA A 634 -32.00 2.50 22.71
CA ALA A 634 -30.98 1.65 22.12
C ALA A 634 -29.74 1.46 23.03
N ILE A 635 -29.38 2.42 23.89
CA ILE A 635 -28.36 2.25 24.95
C ILE A 635 -28.93 1.41 26.11
N GLY A 636 -30.13 1.76 26.59
CA GLY A 636 -30.81 1.11 27.72
C GLY A 636 -31.15 -0.37 27.48
N SER A 637 -31.23 -0.80 26.22
CA SER A 637 -31.39 -2.21 25.82
C SER A 637 -30.20 -3.10 26.20
N VAL A 638 -29.03 -2.54 26.52
CA VAL A 638 -27.86 -3.28 27.00
C VAL A 638 -27.94 -3.46 28.52
N GLU A 639 -28.50 -4.60 28.93
CA GLU A 639 -28.56 -5.09 30.32
C GLU A 639 -27.47 -6.16 30.54
N VAL A 640 -26.62 -5.97 31.56
CA VAL A 640 -25.65 -6.96 32.02
C VAL A 640 -26.25 -7.67 33.24
N ASP A 641 -26.62 -8.94 33.09
CA ASP A 641 -27.32 -9.69 34.15
C ASP A 641 -26.34 -10.17 35.24
N LEU A 642 -26.09 -9.30 36.22
CA LEU A 642 -25.12 -9.53 37.30
C LEU A 642 -25.45 -10.76 38.17
N ASN A 643 -26.73 -11.17 38.25
CA ASN A 643 -27.13 -12.43 38.89
C ASN A 643 -26.50 -13.66 38.23
N ARG A 644 -26.38 -13.67 36.89
CA ARG A 644 -25.74 -14.79 36.17
C ARG A 644 -24.25 -14.83 36.45
N LEU A 645 -23.58 -13.67 36.46
CA LEU A 645 -22.14 -13.58 36.76
C LEU A 645 -21.81 -14.04 38.19
N GLU A 646 -22.70 -13.82 39.14
CA GLU A 646 -22.50 -14.25 40.53
C GLU A 646 -22.50 -15.78 40.70
N ASN A 647 -23.25 -16.48 39.84
CA ASN A 647 -23.50 -17.92 39.84
C ASN A 647 -22.72 -18.68 38.73
N ALA A 648 -21.92 -17.99 37.90
CA ALA A 648 -21.35 -18.55 36.66
C ALA A 648 -20.11 -19.45 36.88
N ASN A 649 -20.32 -20.71 37.27
CA ASN A 649 -19.29 -21.75 37.24
C ASN A 649 -18.97 -22.28 35.82
N LEU A 650 -19.56 -21.72 34.76
CA LEU A 650 -19.63 -22.35 33.42
C LEU A 650 -18.28 -22.55 32.69
N PHE A 651 -17.19 -21.92 33.18
CA PHE A 651 -15.82 -22.16 32.72
C PHE A 651 -14.82 -22.29 33.89
N ALA A 652 -15.29 -22.67 35.09
CA ALA A 652 -14.45 -22.78 36.28
C ALA A 652 -13.56 -24.05 36.25
N MET A 653 -12.47 -24.01 35.48
CA MET A 653 -11.38 -25.00 35.57
C MET A 653 -10.73 -24.88 36.96
N LYS A 654 -11.12 -25.76 37.88
CA LYS A 654 -10.61 -25.77 39.27
C LYS A 654 -9.11 -26.17 39.34
N ASP A 655 -8.63 -26.86 38.32
CA ASP A 655 -7.22 -27.19 38.12
C ASP A 655 -6.78 -26.85 36.68
N SER A 656 -5.49 -26.54 36.52
CA SER A 656 -4.77 -26.27 35.26
C SER A 656 -4.91 -24.86 34.64
N TYR A 657 -3.78 -24.41 34.08
CA TYR A 657 -3.64 -23.17 33.30
C TYR A 657 -4.60 -23.11 32.10
N ALA A 658 -5.08 -21.91 31.79
CA ALA A 658 -6.14 -21.65 30.82
C ALA A 658 -5.86 -22.25 29.41
N ARG A 659 -6.53 -23.36 29.10
CA ARG A 659 -6.66 -23.88 27.73
C ARG A 659 -8.02 -23.48 27.14
N LEU A 660 -8.06 -22.29 26.53
CA LEU A 660 -9.19 -21.86 25.71
C LEU A 660 -9.34 -22.79 24.48
N ALA A 661 -10.47 -23.48 24.39
CA ALA A 661 -10.76 -24.48 23.39
C ALA A 661 -11.08 -23.88 22.00
N TYR A 662 -10.11 -23.22 21.37
CA TYR A 662 -10.10 -22.94 19.92
C TYR A 662 -8.70 -22.77 19.29
N ALA A 663 -7.62 -23.04 20.04
CA ALA A 663 -6.25 -22.73 19.62
C ALA A 663 -5.42 -23.92 19.06
N ASP A 664 -5.94 -25.15 19.08
CA ASP A 664 -5.18 -26.40 18.81
C ASP A 664 -4.86 -26.64 17.31
N LYS A 665 -4.73 -25.56 16.52
CA LYS A 665 -4.36 -25.59 15.08
C LYS A 665 -3.55 -24.40 14.57
N LEU A 666 -3.16 -23.46 15.44
CA LEU A 666 -2.26 -22.34 15.11
C LEU A 666 -1.24 -22.17 16.24
N ASP A 667 0.02 -22.45 15.95
CA ASP A 667 1.13 -22.60 16.92
C ASP A 667 1.65 -21.25 17.44
N PHE A 668 0.76 -20.47 18.05
CA PHE A 668 1.06 -19.17 18.66
C PHE A 668 1.43 -19.34 20.13
N ARG A 669 2.74 -19.43 20.40
CA ARG A 669 3.28 -19.10 21.72
C ARG A 669 3.09 -17.60 21.96
N SER A 670 2.32 -17.27 22.99
CA SER A 670 2.23 -15.90 23.50
C SER A 670 3.11 -15.80 24.73
N ASP A 671 4.32 -15.26 24.56
CA ASP A 671 5.24 -14.91 25.66
C ASP A 671 4.75 -13.64 26.41
N ALA A 672 3.43 -13.52 26.58
CA ALA A 672 2.76 -12.45 27.31
C ALA A 672 2.83 -12.77 28.81
N GLY A 673 3.99 -12.48 29.42
CA GLY A 673 4.17 -12.56 30.86
C GLY A 673 3.11 -11.74 31.58
N ALA A 674 2.19 -12.40 32.27
CA ALA A 674 1.20 -11.73 33.10
C ALA A 674 1.93 -10.94 34.21
N PRO A 675 1.59 -9.67 34.44
CA PRO A 675 2.23 -8.91 35.51
C PRO A 675 1.86 -9.54 36.86
N ASP A 676 2.87 -9.92 37.64
CA ASP A 676 2.66 -10.28 39.04
C ASP A 676 2.20 -9.03 39.79
N LEU A 677 0.96 -9.08 40.28
CA LEU A 677 0.34 -7.98 41.01
C LEU A 677 0.58 -8.07 42.52
N GLY A 678 1.31 -9.09 43.01
CA GLY A 678 1.79 -9.16 44.40
C GLY A 678 0.69 -9.28 45.46
N ILE A 679 -0.38 -10.04 45.18
CA ILE A 679 -1.54 -10.20 46.07
C ILE A 679 -1.76 -11.69 46.36
N GLY A 680 -1.64 -12.07 47.63
CA GLY A 680 -1.55 -13.46 48.08
C GLY A 680 -2.84 -14.29 47.95
N GLU A 681 -2.70 -15.56 48.35
CA GLU A 681 -3.64 -16.68 48.14
C GLU A 681 -5.09 -16.38 48.56
N ARG A 682 -5.92 -16.05 47.57
CA ARG A 682 -7.39 -16.14 47.61
C ARG A 682 -7.88 -16.65 46.26
N GLU A 683 -8.95 -17.45 46.27
CA GLU A 683 -9.57 -17.96 45.04
C GLU A 683 -10.04 -16.80 44.15
N ARG A 684 -9.47 -16.69 42.94
CA ARG A 684 -9.81 -15.66 41.95
C ARG A 684 -10.47 -16.29 40.74
N LEU A 685 -11.80 -16.27 40.71
CA LEU A 685 -12.54 -16.68 39.53
C LEU A 685 -12.62 -15.51 38.55
N ILE A 686 -11.93 -15.62 37.40
CA ILE A 686 -12.09 -14.73 36.24
C ILE A 686 -13.14 -15.37 35.32
N MET A 687 -14.14 -14.59 34.91
CA MET A 687 -15.29 -15.03 34.14
C MET A 687 -15.42 -14.19 32.88
N SER A 688 -15.54 -14.82 31.72
CA SER A 688 -15.90 -14.14 30.47
C SER A 688 -17.41 -14.22 30.25
N PHE A 689 -17.99 -13.19 29.64
CA PHE A 689 -19.41 -13.18 29.30
C PHE A 689 -19.69 -12.47 27.97
N ALA A 690 -20.82 -12.86 27.35
CA ALA A 690 -21.42 -12.18 26.22
C ALA A 690 -22.95 -12.27 26.32
N GLY A 691 -23.65 -11.24 25.87
CA GLY A 691 -25.12 -11.18 25.81
C GLY A 691 -25.59 -10.46 24.56
N ILE A 692 -26.78 -10.83 24.07
CA ILE A 692 -27.44 -10.21 22.93
C ILE A 692 -28.94 -10.04 23.23
N ASN A 693 -29.44 -8.82 23.09
CA ASN A 693 -30.84 -8.46 23.28
C ASN A 693 -31.41 -7.91 21.96
N GLY A 694 -32.54 -8.45 21.51
CA GLY A 694 -33.33 -7.88 20.41
C GLY A 694 -34.51 -7.07 20.96
N PHE A 695 -34.87 -5.96 20.32
CA PHE A 695 -35.98 -5.12 20.78
C PHE A 695 -36.81 -4.52 19.63
N LYS A 696 -38.09 -4.28 19.90
CA LYS A 696 -38.99 -3.45 19.11
C LYS A 696 -39.69 -2.47 20.04
N ALA A 697 -39.81 -1.21 19.65
CA ALA A 697 -40.62 -0.20 20.33
C ALA A 697 -41.50 0.55 19.33
N ASN A 698 -42.73 0.85 19.73
CA ASN A 698 -43.72 1.58 18.95
C ASN A 698 -44.05 2.86 19.72
N TYR A 699 -43.96 4.04 19.07
CA TYR A 699 -44.21 5.32 19.72
C TYR A 699 -45.50 5.97 19.19
N ASP A 700 -46.64 5.60 19.78
CA ASP A 700 -48.02 5.93 19.35
C ASP A 700 -48.31 7.42 19.12
N LYS A 701 -47.52 8.33 19.71
CA LYS A 701 -47.63 9.79 19.52
C LYS A 701 -46.76 10.34 18.38
N SER A 702 -46.22 9.47 17.52
CA SER A 702 -45.27 9.91 16.50
C SER A 702 -45.24 9.11 15.20
N ASP A 703 -45.97 8.00 15.06
CA ASP A 703 -45.88 7.08 13.92
C ASP A 703 -44.44 6.62 13.64
N THR A 704 -43.69 6.32 14.70
CA THR A 704 -42.30 5.83 14.63
C THR A 704 -42.21 4.39 15.10
N ASP A 705 -41.81 3.50 14.20
CA ASP A 705 -41.56 2.07 14.45
C ASP A 705 -40.05 1.85 14.63
N LEU A 706 -39.61 1.54 15.85
CA LEU A 706 -38.21 1.28 16.18
C LEU A 706 -37.95 -0.22 16.30
N LYS A 707 -36.89 -0.71 15.66
CA LYS A 707 -36.44 -2.11 15.74
C LYS A 707 -34.92 -2.20 15.78
N GLY A 708 -34.37 -3.02 16.67
CA GLY A 708 -32.93 -3.09 16.88
C GLY A 708 -32.46 -4.31 17.64
N PHE A 709 -31.14 -4.36 17.81
CA PHE A 709 -30.46 -5.29 18.69
C PHE A 709 -29.30 -4.57 19.39
N ALA A 710 -28.89 -5.09 20.54
CA ALA A 710 -27.65 -4.68 21.17
C ALA A 710 -26.91 -5.89 21.76
N VAL A 711 -25.58 -5.79 21.78
CA VAL A 711 -24.66 -6.80 22.30
C VAL A 711 -23.74 -6.17 23.33
N ALA A 712 -23.37 -6.95 24.35
CA ALA A 712 -22.27 -6.62 25.25
C ALA A 712 -21.43 -7.86 25.51
N ALA A 713 -20.11 -7.67 25.64
CA ALA A 713 -19.18 -8.73 26.02
C ALA A 713 -18.09 -8.16 26.93
N GLY A 714 -17.61 -8.97 27.87
CA GLY A 714 -16.72 -8.47 28.91
C GLY A 714 -16.05 -9.55 29.76
N LEU A 715 -15.28 -9.06 30.73
CA LEU A 715 -14.59 -9.87 31.73
C LEU A 715 -15.03 -9.40 33.13
N ALA A 716 -15.28 -10.35 34.01
CA ALA A 716 -15.57 -10.14 35.41
C ALA A 716 -14.58 -10.92 36.29
N THR A 717 -14.43 -10.50 37.54
CA THR A 717 -13.70 -11.21 38.58
C THR A 717 -14.51 -11.21 39.87
N LYS A 718 -14.55 -12.35 40.56
CA LYS A 718 -15.14 -12.48 41.89
C LYS A 718 -14.02 -12.48 42.94
N ILE A 719 -14.16 -11.62 43.95
CA ILE A 719 -13.24 -11.47 45.09
C ILE A 719 -14.10 -11.42 46.35
N ASP A 720 -14.03 -12.49 47.15
CA ASP A 720 -14.96 -12.71 48.26
C ASP A 720 -16.43 -12.58 47.80
N GLU A 721 -17.26 -11.81 48.53
CA GLU A 721 -18.67 -11.51 48.23
C GLU A 721 -18.88 -10.40 47.16
N LYS A 722 -17.83 -10.05 46.40
CA LYS A 722 -17.86 -8.91 45.46
C LYS A 722 -17.53 -9.36 44.05
N VAL A 723 -18.32 -8.91 43.07
CA VAL A 723 -18.05 -9.10 41.64
C VAL A 723 -17.69 -7.75 41.04
N PHE A 724 -16.59 -7.67 40.30
CA PHE A 724 -16.18 -6.49 39.54
C PHE A 724 -16.02 -6.87 38.07
N GLY A 725 -16.28 -5.97 37.13
CA GLY A 725 -16.04 -6.27 35.73
C GLY A 725 -16.01 -5.07 34.80
N LEU A 726 -15.59 -5.35 33.57
CA LEU A 726 -15.47 -4.40 32.46
C LEU A 726 -16.06 -5.02 31.19
N PHE A 727 -16.65 -4.19 30.33
CA PHE A 727 -17.32 -4.64 29.12
C PHE A 727 -17.20 -3.63 27.97
N ALA A 728 -17.35 -4.13 26.75
CA ALA A 728 -17.65 -3.34 25.56
C ALA A 728 -19.09 -3.60 25.11
N GLU A 729 -19.75 -2.59 24.56
CA GLU A 729 -21.14 -2.66 24.08
C GLU A 729 -21.27 -2.11 22.65
N HIS A 730 -22.16 -2.72 21.87
CA HIS A 730 -22.56 -2.25 20.54
C HIS A 730 -24.07 -2.39 20.36
N GLY A 731 -24.75 -1.29 20.03
CA GLY A 731 -26.17 -1.27 19.70
C GLY A 731 -26.41 -0.84 18.25
N TYR A 732 -27.43 -1.42 17.61
CA TYR A 732 -27.93 -0.99 16.31
C TYR A 732 -29.45 -0.94 16.32
N ALA A 733 -30.02 0.15 15.82
CA ALA A 733 -31.46 0.30 15.63
C ALA A 733 -31.80 0.99 14.30
N LYS A 734 -32.96 0.66 13.75
CA LYS A 734 -33.58 1.34 12.60
C LYS A 734 -34.93 1.92 13.02
N PHE A 735 -35.14 3.20 12.75
CA PHE A 735 -36.42 3.88 12.93
C PHE A 735 -37.06 4.15 11.57
N ASP A 736 -38.36 3.85 11.48
CA ASP A 736 -39.19 4.08 10.30
C ASP A 736 -40.37 5.00 10.68
N ASN A 737 -40.52 6.12 9.96
CA ASN A 737 -41.58 7.11 10.15
C ASN A 737 -42.11 7.59 8.78
N HIS A 738 -43.38 8.01 8.70
CA HIS A 738 -43.98 8.53 7.46
C HIS A 738 -43.21 9.72 6.84
N ASN A 739 -42.55 10.55 7.67
CA ASN A 739 -41.86 11.76 7.22
C ASN A 739 -40.34 11.58 7.04
N PHE A 740 -39.75 10.58 7.70
CA PHE A 740 -38.30 10.38 7.75
C PHE A 740 -37.89 8.95 8.09
N ASP A 741 -36.71 8.56 7.64
CA ASP A 741 -36.11 7.25 7.88
C ASP A 741 -34.66 7.40 8.36
N GLY A 742 -34.19 6.44 9.16
CA GLY A 742 -32.82 6.49 9.67
C GLY A 742 -32.38 5.31 10.53
N LYS A 743 -31.13 5.38 10.98
CA LYS A 743 -30.43 4.32 11.71
C LYS A 743 -29.61 4.92 12.85
N VAL A 744 -29.53 4.22 13.98
CA VAL A 744 -28.67 4.58 15.12
C VAL A 744 -27.68 3.46 15.38
N LYS A 745 -26.41 3.82 15.64
CA LYS A 745 -25.32 2.91 16.00
C LYS A 745 -24.61 3.40 17.25
N ASN A 746 -24.75 2.64 18.33
CA ASN A 746 -24.08 2.91 19.61
C ASN A 746 -22.84 2.02 19.73
N TYR A 747 -21.73 2.56 20.23
CA TYR A 747 -20.53 1.78 20.55
C TYR A 747 -19.85 2.42 21.77
N GLY A 748 -19.48 1.60 22.74
CA GLY A 748 -18.97 2.07 24.02
C GLY A 748 -18.43 0.95 24.88
N GLY A 749 -18.26 1.25 26.15
CA GLY A 749 -17.90 0.28 27.17
C GLY A 749 -18.09 0.85 28.56
N GLY A 750 -17.94 -0.01 29.56
CA GLY A 750 -18.20 0.36 30.93
C GLY A 750 -17.55 -0.56 31.95
N VAL A 751 -17.75 -0.20 33.21
CA VAL A 751 -17.36 -0.96 34.39
C VAL A 751 -18.57 -1.18 35.28
N PHE A 752 -18.58 -2.28 36.01
CA PHE A 752 -19.61 -2.58 37.00
C PHE A 752 -19.03 -3.20 38.26
N ALA A 753 -19.78 -3.10 39.35
CA ALA A 753 -19.56 -3.86 40.55
C ALA A 753 -20.90 -4.32 41.16
N ARG A 754 -20.92 -5.53 41.69
CA ARG A 754 -21.93 -6.04 42.63
C ARG A 754 -21.26 -6.24 43.97
N PHE A 755 -21.84 -5.66 45.02
CA PHE A 755 -21.48 -5.91 46.40
C PHE A 755 -22.61 -6.70 47.04
N ASN A 756 -22.41 -7.99 47.29
CA ASN A 756 -23.31 -8.71 48.19
C ASN A 756 -23.05 -8.23 49.63
N LEU A 757 -24.10 -8.27 50.44
CA LEU A 757 -24.15 -7.79 51.81
C LEU A 757 -24.85 -8.84 52.70
N GLN A 758 -24.72 -8.69 54.01
CA GLN A 758 -25.39 -9.55 54.99
C GLN A 758 -26.92 -9.57 54.80
N ASN A 759 -27.54 -10.69 55.16
CA ASN A 759 -28.99 -10.94 55.05
C ASN A 759 -29.53 -10.91 53.60
N ASP A 760 -28.76 -11.47 52.65
CA ASP A 760 -29.11 -11.66 51.23
C ASP A 760 -29.41 -10.35 50.45
N PHE A 761 -28.95 -9.21 50.96
CA PHE A 761 -28.98 -7.93 50.23
C PHE A 761 -27.80 -7.81 49.26
N TYR A 762 -27.95 -7.00 48.21
CA TYR A 762 -26.86 -6.61 47.35
C TYR A 762 -27.03 -5.17 46.82
N VAL A 763 -25.91 -4.57 46.41
CA VAL A 763 -25.86 -3.28 45.71
C VAL A 763 -25.15 -3.46 44.37
N ASP A 764 -25.84 -3.09 43.30
CA ASP A 764 -25.32 -3.08 41.92
C ASP A 764 -24.96 -1.65 41.50
N THR A 765 -23.79 -1.48 40.88
CA THR A 765 -23.39 -0.22 40.24
C THR A 765 -22.80 -0.49 38.87
N LEU A 766 -23.15 0.32 37.87
CA LEU A 766 -22.62 0.23 36.52
C LEU A 766 -22.44 1.62 35.92
N LEU A 767 -21.24 1.91 35.43
CA LEU A 767 -20.90 3.14 34.72
C LEU A 767 -20.51 2.79 33.28
N ARG A 768 -21.05 3.52 32.29
CA ARG A 768 -20.75 3.32 30.87
C ARG A 768 -20.50 4.63 30.12
N VAL A 769 -19.69 4.57 29.07
CA VAL A 769 -19.36 5.69 28.20
C VAL A 769 -19.19 5.19 26.76
N GLY A 770 -19.66 5.98 25.79
CA GLY A 770 -19.52 5.63 24.39
C GLY A 770 -19.90 6.77 23.47
N LYS A 771 -20.06 6.43 22.19
CA LYS A 771 -20.62 7.33 21.18
C LYS A 771 -21.82 6.69 20.50
N THR A 772 -22.81 7.52 20.21
CA THR A 772 -23.86 7.19 19.26
C THR A 772 -23.53 7.85 17.92
N LYS A 773 -23.82 7.17 16.82
CA LYS A 773 -23.80 7.73 15.47
C LYS A 773 -25.17 7.51 14.84
N SER A 774 -25.82 8.60 14.45
CA SER A 774 -27.16 8.58 13.87
C SER A 774 -27.13 9.04 12.42
N GLU A 775 -27.68 8.20 11.54
CA GLU A 775 -27.85 8.42 10.10
C GLU A 775 -29.31 8.81 9.85
N PHE A 776 -29.57 10.05 9.42
CA PHE A 776 -30.92 10.59 9.18
C PHE A 776 -31.06 11.06 7.74
N SER A 777 -31.93 10.41 6.95
CA SER A 777 -32.21 10.78 5.53
C SER A 777 -30.95 11.00 4.64
N GLY A 778 -29.82 10.36 4.97
CA GLY A 778 -28.53 10.50 4.28
C GLY A 778 -27.52 11.48 4.90
N TYR A 779 -27.77 12.00 6.11
CA TYR A 779 -26.86 12.84 6.88
C TYR A 779 -26.38 12.12 8.14
N ASP A 780 -25.09 12.30 8.48
CA ASP A 780 -24.46 11.73 9.68
C ASP A 780 -24.41 12.75 10.83
N THR A 781 -24.57 12.25 12.06
CA THR A 781 -24.37 12.96 13.34
C THR A 781 -23.65 12.05 14.34
N GLN A 782 -22.88 12.60 15.29
CA GLN A 782 -22.13 11.83 16.30
C GLN A 782 -22.15 12.51 17.67
N ALA A 783 -22.95 11.98 18.60
CA ALA A 783 -22.95 12.40 20.01
C ALA A 783 -22.15 11.44 20.91
N THR A 784 -21.61 11.98 22.01
CA THR A 784 -21.03 11.18 23.10
C THR A 784 -22.11 10.92 24.16
N TYR A 785 -22.17 9.70 24.70
CA TYR A 785 -23.09 9.34 25.79
C TYR A 785 -22.36 8.85 27.04
N TYR A 786 -23.00 9.07 28.18
CA TYR A 786 -22.61 8.55 29.49
C TYR A 786 -23.83 7.92 30.15
N GLY A 787 -23.64 6.84 30.91
CA GLY A 787 -24.70 6.20 31.68
C GLY A 787 -24.22 5.75 33.06
N ALA A 788 -25.09 5.87 34.06
CA ALA A 788 -24.82 5.48 35.45
C ALA A 788 -26.06 4.80 36.05
N ASN A 789 -25.89 3.55 36.49
CA ASN A 789 -26.94 2.74 37.10
C ASN A 789 -26.56 2.43 38.55
N LEU A 790 -27.54 2.51 39.46
CA LEU A 790 -27.43 2.09 40.85
C LEU A 790 -28.66 1.24 41.21
N GLY A 791 -28.45 0.03 41.70
CA GLY A 791 -29.51 -0.88 42.15
C GLY A 791 -29.28 -1.35 43.58
N VAL A 792 -30.37 -1.55 44.32
CA VAL A 792 -30.37 -2.22 45.62
C VAL A 792 -31.41 -3.32 45.56
N GLY A 793 -31.00 -4.55 45.87
CA GLY A 793 -31.89 -5.70 45.86
C GLY A 793 -31.71 -6.62 47.04
N LYS A 794 -32.63 -7.57 47.16
CA LYS A 794 -32.62 -8.63 48.16
C LYS A 794 -33.10 -9.94 47.55
N LYS A 795 -32.30 -11.00 47.72
CA LYS A 795 -32.69 -12.37 47.40
C LYS A 795 -33.45 -12.97 48.57
N LEU A 796 -34.45 -13.80 48.27
CA LEU A 796 -35.22 -14.56 49.25
C LEU A 796 -35.20 -16.02 48.83
N ASN A 797 -34.55 -16.87 49.63
CA ASN A 797 -34.44 -18.30 49.37
C ASN A 797 -35.69 -19.03 49.89
N LEU A 798 -36.30 -19.87 49.05
CA LEU A 798 -37.61 -20.50 49.24
C LEU A 798 -37.51 -22.00 48.90
N GLY A 799 -36.49 -22.66 49.45
CA GLY A 799 -36.11 -24.03 49.06
C GLY A 799 -35.48 -24.05 47.67
N ASP A 800 -36.00 -24.89 46.78
CA ASP A 800 -35.53 -25.05 45.39
C ASP A 800 -35.77 -23.80 44.52
N PHE A 801 -36.48 -22.80 45.04
CA PHE A 801 -36.69 -21.50 44.40
C PHE A 801 -35.96 -20.39 45.15
N SER A 802 -35.56 -19.34 44.44
CA SER A 802 -35.18 -18.06 45.03
C SER A 802 -35.85 -16.90 44.30
N MET A 803 -36.19 -15.84 45.03
CA MET A 803 -36.82 -14.64 44.49
C MET A 803 -35.91 -13.43 44.69
N ASP A 804 -35.37 -12.89 43.60
CA ASP A 804 -34.54 -11.69 43.56
C ASP A 804 -35.44 -10.46 43.38
N ASN A 805 -35.46 -9.56 44.37
CA ASN A 805 -36.31 -8.37 44.40
C ASN A 805 -35.43 -7.13 44.38
N CYS A 806 -35.59 -6.24 43.40
CA CYS A 806 -34.67 -5.13 43.18
C CYS A 806 -35.40 -3.81 42.87
N VAL A 807 -34.88 -2.72 43.43
CA VAL A 807 -35.19 -1.34 43.01
C VAL A 807 -33.90 -0.75 42.45
N SER A 808 -33.96 -0.22 41.23
CA SER A 808 -32.80 0.36 40.55
C SER A 808 -33.14 1.64 39.81
N TYR A 809 -32.16 2.53 39.77
CA TYR A 809 -32.20 3.81 39.08
C TYR A 809 -31.10 3.86 38.03
N ALA A 810 -31.43 4.32 36.83
CA ALA A 810 -30.50 4.48 35.72
C ALA A 810 -30.62 5.88 35.13
N PHE A 811 -29.49 6.59 35.08
CA PHE A 811 -29.32 7.87 34.41
C PHE A 811 -28.56 7.67 33.10
N PHE A 812 -29.03 8.29 32.02
CA PHE A 812 -28.32 8.38 30.75
C PHE A 812 -28.28 9.83 30.27
N TYR A 813 -27.13 10.25 29.74
CA TYR A 813 -26.94 11.52 29.05
C TYR A 813 -26.42 11.26 27.64
N THR A 814 -27.04 11.87 26.64
CA THR A 814 -26.55 11.96 25.26
C THR A 814 -26.30 13.42 24.93
N GLY A 815 -25.09 13.76 24.47
CA GLY A 815 -24.71 15.13 24.16
C GLY A 815 -25.30 15.68 22.84
N SER A 816 -25.24 17.00 22.69
CA SER A 816 -25.59 17.72 21.46
C SER A 816 -24.55 17.55 20.34
N ASP A 817 -24.97 17.72 19.10
CA ASP A 817 -24.13 17.79 17.88
C ASP A 817 -24.72 18.77 16.86
N GLU A 818 -23.99 19.19 15.83
CA GLU A 818 -24.53 20.04 14.75
C GLU A 818 -24.00 19.66 13.35
N THR A 819 -24.83 19.81 12.33
CA THR A 819 -24.50 19.39 10.95
C THR A 819 -24.95 20.42 9.91
N ASP A 820 -24.14 20.64 8.87
CA ASP A 820 -24.43 21.55 7.77
C ASP A 820 -25.28 20.85 6.70
N ILE A 821 -26.58 21.14 6.69
CA ILE A 821 -27.51 20.67 5.67
C ILE A 821 -27.62 21.73 4.55
N GLY A 822 -26.55 21.79 3.74
CA GLY A 822 -26.52 22.50 2.45
C GLY A 822 -26.46 24.04 2.55
N GLY A 823 -25.82 24.58 3.58
CA GLY A 823 -25.78 26.01 3.89
C GLY A 823 -26.73 26.43 5.01
N ARG A 824 -27.26 25.47 5.78
CA ARG A 824 -28.00 25.68 7.03
C ARG A 824 -27.48 24.73 8.08
N ILE A 825 -26.98 25.28 9.19
CA ILE A 825 -26.59 24.48 10.36
C ILE A 825 -27.88 24.01 11.04
N ILE A 826 -28.01 22.71 11.27
CA ILE A 826 -29.04 22.12 12.13
C ILE A 826 -28.35 21.57 13.36
N LYS A 827 -28.77 22.06 14.54
CA LYS A 827 -28.29 21.62 15.85
C LYS A 827 -29.23 20.57 16.44
N PHE A 828 -28.65 19.50 16.96
CA PHE A 828 -29.28 18.47 17.77
C PHE A 828 -28.93 18.76 19.23
N ASP A 829 -29.93 18.86 20.11
CA ASP A 829 -29.73 19.20 21.52
C ASP A 829 -29.32 17.99 22.36
N ASP A 830 -28.89 18.23 23.61
CA ASP A 830 -28.62 17.15 24.56
C ASP A 830 -29.90 16.52 25.12
N THR A 831 -29.80 15.36 25.76
CA THR A 831 -30.94 14.68 26.39
C THR A 831 -30.52 13.89 27.62
N LYS A 832 -31.42 13.86 28.60
CA LYS A 832 -31.21 13.33 29.96
C LYS A 832 -32.35 12.37 30.29
N THR A 833 -32.07 11.07 30.24
CA THR A 833 -33.05 10.01 30.53
C THR A 833 -32.87 9.52 31.95
N ASN A 834 -33.96 9.37 32.68
CA ASN A 834 -33.98 8.90 34.07
C ASN A 834 -34.97 7.75 34.16
N ILE A 835 -34.51 6.54 34.47
CA ILE A 835 -35.32 5.33 34.48
C ILE A 835 -35.28 4.70 35.87
N THR A 836 -36.42 4.57 36.53
CA THR A 836 -36.57 3.75 37.73
C THR A 836 -37.16 2.41 37.35
N LYS A 837 -36.46 1.31 37.65
CA LYS A 837 -36.93 -0.07 37.47
C LYS A 837 -37.19 -0.70 38.85
N ILE A 838 -38.36 -1.30 39.02
CA ILE A 838 -38.69 -2.17 40.17
C ILE A 838 -39.02 -3.55 39.59
N TYR A 839 -38.42 -4.62 40.11
CA TYR A 839 -38.68 -5.98 39.62
C TYR A 839 -38.56 -7.04 40.73
N SER A 840 -39.25 -8.16 40.49
CA SER A 840 -39.06 -9.43 41.20
C SER A 840 -38.81 -10.52 40.16
N LYS A 841 -37.64 -11.18 40.21
CA LYS A 841 -37.25 -12.31 39.35
C LYS A 841 -37.35 -13.60 40.17
N LEU A 842 -38.24 -14.52 39.79
CA LEU A 842 -38.28 -15.87 40.35
C LEU A 842 -37.29 -16.77 39.60
N ILE A 843 -36.47 -17.50 40.35
CA ILE A 843 -35.40 -18.37 39.88
C ILE A 843 -35.62 -19.76 40.48
N TYR A 844 -35.46 -20.81 39.68
CA TYR A 844 -35.43 -22.20 40.14
C TYR A 844 -33.97 -22.68 40.16
N ASN A 845 -33.56 -23.32 41.25
CA ASN A 845 -32.17 -23.64 41.61
C ASN A 845 -31.88 -25.15 41.64
N GLY A 846 -32.69 -25.97 40.93
CA GLY A 846 -32.52 -27.42 40.82
C GLY A 846 -31.52 -27.87 39.75
#